data_AF-A0A0F9VF52-F1
#
_entry.id   AF-A0A0F9VF52-F1
#
_cell.length_a   1.000
_cell.length_b   1.000
_cell.length_c   1.000
_cell.angle_alpha   90.00
_cell.angle_beta   90.00
_cell.angle_gamma   90.00
#
_symmetry.space_group_name_H-M   'P 1'
#
loop_
_entity.id
_entity.type
_entity.pdbx_description
1 polymer ?
#
loop_
_entity_poly.entity_id
_entity_poly.type
_entity_poly.pdbx_seq_one_letter_code
_entity_poly.pdbx_strand_id
1 'polypeptide(L)'
;MKKTPQFKISLKKLFLPLLLFMIFFILTGFAWYKTKEILNLEKEEKFIAIVTETHIHIQESIDKYINILYGMRGLFAASQKVDRNDFRAYVNSLSIEEKFPGIQALEFIARVPLEDKETFMQDVRDDIEGMISEGYPDFIIYPEGEREEYFVVTYIEPFKGNEEAFGFDLFSNPARKMALEEARDTNTPVTTAPIRLVQEKEEQAGFLIFLPLYEEGISIKTVQERREALNGFVLAVFRASDFFESLLSVFPESQNLHVEAVDESGSILFVRKDFEHKVVPEFNAERIINVGGRDWKLSFHDLPSFATLIGTEKYTPLAVAVGGVSFSVLLFFVLYSFTRTQVRAERIADRLTKDLKKFQLAVEHASDHIIITDIDGFILYANKAAEKITGYSKKEMIGQRPSLWGKRMKPEFYKKMWNTLKVKKEHFIDQLSNKRKNGEIYDAETHIAPVLDQENNVMFFVGIERDITKEKEIDRAKTEFVSLASHQLKTPSAQIKGFIDNMLSGLTGPLNKKQKEYLNDMFAIADRNSKLIDDLLNVSRLERGMLTADIKNVQIRKILEIALSPLMKMAKEKGVTIKKEYPEENFYILADFDKSVEIIRNIIHNAIGFTKPSSSVTISLHKDRKDVVMSVQDEGEGITPENQKTLFAKEKVLGGKVKAAGAGLGLYLAKQFIDLQGGKINFDTKPGEGTTFYIYFKKK
;
A
#
# COMPACT_ATOMS: atom_id res chain seq x y z
N MET A 1 13.40 -12.51 10.62
CA MET A 1 12.77 -11.56 9.66
C MET A 1 13.51 -11.63 8.33
N LYS A 2 12.90 -12.20 7.28
CA LYS A 2 13.49 -12.26 5.93
C LYS A 2 13.43 -10.86 5.30
N LYS A 3 14.59 -10.32 4.90
CA LYS A 3 14.71 -9.07 4.15
C LYS A 3 13.88 -9.18 2.86
N THR A 4 12.82 -8.38 2.77
CA THR A 4 12.10 -8.11 1.51
C THR A 4 13.10 -7.53 0.51
N PRO A 5 13.17 -8.04 -0.73
CA PRO A 5 14.09 -7.51 -1.72
C PRO A 5 13.69 -6.06 -2.03
N GLN A 6 14.58 -5.11 -1.72
CA GLN A 6 14.41 -3.70 -2.05
C GLN A 6 14.27 -3.56 -3.57
N PHE A 7 13.09 -3.16 -4.01
CA PHE A 7 12.79 -2.82 -5.39
C PHE A 7 13.61 -1.59 -5.80
N LYS A 8 14.74 -1.79 -6.50
CA LYS A 8 15.43 -0.71 -7.21
C LYS A 8 14.82 -0.54 -8.60
N ILE A 9 13.96 0.47 -8.76
CA ILE A 9 13.61 1.03 -10.06
C ILE A 9 14.87 1.72 -10.59
N SER A 10 15.22 1.53 -11.86
CA SER A 10 16.43 2.17 -12.40
C SER A 10 16.24 3.68 -12.44
N LEU A 11 17.32 4.43 -12.17
CA LEU A 11 17.29 5.90 -12.25
C LEU A 11 16.77 6.40 -13.61
N LYS A 12 17.06 5.66 -14.69
CA LYS A 12 16.55 5.97 -16.05
C LYS A 12 15.03 5.96 -16.12
N LYS A 13 14.34 5.04 -15.45
CA LYS A 13 12.86 5.01 -15.43
C LYS A 13 12.26 6.08 -14.52
N LEU A 14 13.04 6.65 -13.59
CA LEU A 14 12.65 7.77 -12.72
C LEU A 14 12.93 9.15 -13.34
N PHE A 15 13.63 9.21 -14.48
CA PHE A 15 14.03 10.46 -15.11
C PHE A 15 12.84 11.34 -15.49
N LEU A 16 11.81 10.79 -16.15
CA LEU A 16 10.66 11.56 -16.60
C LEU A 16 9.83 12.15 -15.43
N PRO A 17 9.48 11.37 -14.37
CA PRO A 17 8.83 11.94 -13.18
C PRO A 17 9.66 13.05 -12.50
N LEU A 18 10.97 12.88 -12.38
CA LEU A 18 11.87 13.87 -11.77
C LEU A 18 11.99 15.14 -12.64
N LEU A 19 12.11 14.97 -13.95
CA LEU A 19 12.19 16.08 -14.90
C LEU A 19 10.92 16.93 -14.85
N LEU A 20 9.75 16.30 -14.91
CA LEU A 20 8.46 17.00 -14.81
C LEU A 20 8.30 17.68 -13.44
N PHE A 21 8.66 17.01 -12.34
CA PHE A 21 8.67 17.62 -11.02
C PHE A 21 9.52 18.91 -11.00
N MET A 22 10.74 18.86 -11.53
CA MET A 22 11.63 20.02 -11.61
C MET A 22 11.03 21.16 -12.45
N ILE A 23 10.43 20.85 -13.60
CA ILE A 23 9.77 21.84 -14.46
C ILE A 23 8.63 22.54 -13.71
N PHE A 24 7.72 21.79 -13.09
CA PHE A 24 6.59 22.37 -12.34
C PHE A 24 7.03 23.12 -11.09
N PHE A 25 8.10 22.67 -10.43
CA PHE A 25 8.69 23.36 -9.30
C PHE A 25 9.29 24.71 -9.70
N ILE A 26 10.02 24.77 -10.83
CA ILE A 26 10.55 26.02 -11.39
C ILE A 26 9.41 26.96 -11.80
N LEU A 27 8.38 26.45 -12.48
CA LEU A 27 7.21 27.24 -12.87
C LEU A 27 6.47 27.80 -11.65
N THR A 28 6.36 27.03 -10.57
CA THR A 28 5.78 27.50 -9.30
C THR A 28 6.62 28.63 -8.71
N GLY A 29 7.95 28.49 -8.70
CA GLY A 29 8.86 29.55 -8.24
C GLY A 29 8.73 30.83 -9.06
N PHE A 30 8.62 30.71 -10.39
CA PHE A 30 8.40 31.84 -11.28
C PHE A 30 7.03 32.52 -11.05
N ALA A 31 5.96 31.73 -10.94
CA ALA A 31 4.61 32.25 -10.66
C ALA A 31 4.57 32.97 -9.31
N TRP A 32 5.16 32.37 -8.26
CA TRP A 32 5.30 33.00 -6.95
C TRP A 32 6.04 34.34 -7.02
N TYR A 33 7.18 34.38 -7.71
CA TYR A 33 7.94 35.62 -7.91
C TYR A 33 7.11 36.69 -8.62
N LYS A 34 6.42 36.32 -9.70
CA LYS A 34 5.56 37.24 -10.46
C LYS A 34 4.38 37.76 -9.65
N THR A 35 3.71 36.92 -8.88
CA THR A 35 2.62 37.36 -7.98
C THR A 35 3.14 38.32 -6.91
N LYS A 36 4.33 38.06 -6.35
CA LYS A 36 4.96 38.97 -5.38
C LYS A 36 5.33 40.31 -6.00
N GLU A 37 5.86 40.30 -7.23
CA GLU A 37 6.20 41.51 -7.98
C GLU A 37 4.96 42.37 -8.29
N ILE A 38 3.88 41.74 -8.80
CA ILE A 38 2.60 42.42 -9.07
C ILE A 38 2.03 43.04 -7.80
N LEU A 39 2.00 42.26 -6.71
CA LEU A 39 1.48 42.76 -5.43
C LEU A 39 2.27 43.98 -4.95
N ASN A 40 3.60 43.96 -5.04
CA ASN A 40 4.43 45.10 -4.65
C ASN A 40 4.18 46.34 -5.51
N LEU A 41 4.01 46.18 -6.83
CA LEU A 41 3.65 47.28 -7.73
C LEU A 41 2.29 47.88 -7.35
N GLU A 42 1.28 47.06 -7.09
CA GLU A 42 -0.04 47.54 -6.65
C GLU A 42 0.02 48.31 -5.32
N LYS A 43 0.91 47.91 -4.39
CA LYS A 43 1.12 48.67 -3.15
C LYS A 43 1.72 50.04 -3.42
N GLU A 44 2.72 50.11 -4.28
CA GLU A 44 3.40 51.35 -4.63
C GLU A 44 2.45 52.32 -5.35
N GLU A 45 1.66 51.82 -6.31
CA GLU A 45 0.63 52.61 -7.01
C GLU A 45 -0.41 53.18 -6.03
N LYS A 46 -0.91 52.37 -5.09
CA LYS A 46 -1.84 52.83 -4.05
C LYS A 46 -1.21 53.86 -3.12
N PHE A 47 0.04 53.64 -2.70
CA PHE A 47 0.78 54.60 -1.86
C PHE A 47 0.88 55.96 -2.56
N ILE A 48 1.32 55.96 -3.82
CA ILE A 48 1.44 57.19 -4.61
C ILE A 48 0.07 57.86 -4.81
N ALA A 49 -1.00 57.09 -5.01
CA ALA A 49 -2.35 57.63 -5.14
C ALA A 49 -2.80 58.38 -3.87
N ILE A 50 -2.66 57.76 -2.69
CA ILE A 50 -3.06 58.38 -1.41
C ILE A 50 -2.20 59.62 -1.12
N VAL A 51 -0.88 59.55 -1.38
CA VAL A 51 0.01 60.71 -1.23
C VAL A 51 -0.43 61.87 -2.14
N THR A 52 -0.79 61.56 -3.38
CA THR A 52 -1.21 62.55 -4.36
C THR A 52 -2.55 63.18 -3.98
N GLU A 53 -3.52 62.37 -3.56
CA GLU A 53 -4.82 62.85 -3.08
C GLU A 53 -4.69 63.72 -1.83
N THR A 54 -3.88 63.28 -0.86
CA THR A 54 -3.60 64.04 0.37
C THR A 54 -2.94 65.38 0.05
N HIS A 55 -1.95 65.39 -0.85
CA HIS A 55 -1.28 66.61 -1.29
C HIS A 55 -2.24 67.60 -1.97
N ILE A 56 -3.07 67.11 -2.91
CA ILE A 56 -4.07 67.94 -3.60
C ILE A 56 -5.04 68.54 -2.58
N HIS A 57 -5.54 67.74 -1.64
CA HIS A 57 -6.48 68.23 -0.65
C HIS A 57 -5.89 69.31 0.26
N ILE A 58 -4.62 69.15 0.68
CA ILE A 58 -3.93 70.16 1.49
C ILE A 58 -3.81 71.47 0.69
N GLN A 59 -3.39 71.39 -0.58
CA GLN A 59 -3.28 72.57 -1.45
C GLN A 59 -4.64 73.27 -1.65
N GLU A 60 -5.69 72.52 -1.99
CA GLU A 60 -7.04 73.07 -2.18
C GLU A 60 -7.58 73.72 -0.90
N SER A 61 -7.27 73.15 0.27
CA SER A 61 -7.68 73.71 1.56
C SER A 61 -6.98 75.02 1.86
N ILE A 62 -5.69 75.13 1.56
CA ILE A 62 -4.92 76.38 1.67
C ILE A 62 -5.51 77.46 0.76
N ASP A 63 -5.79 77.12 -0.50
CA ASP A 63 -6.39 78.05 -1.45
C ASP A 63 -7.78 78.52 -0.97
N LYS A 64 -8.58 77.61 -0.41
CA LYS A 64 -9.86 77.92 0.24
C LYS A 64 -9.68 78.91 1.40
N TYR A 65 -8.63 78.76 2.21
CA TYR A 65 -8.37 79.61 3.37
C TYR A 65 -7.88 81.00 2.93
N ILE A 66 -7.04 81.07 1.91
CA ILE A 66 -6.62 82.34 1.28
C ILE A 66 -7.83 83.07 0.69
N ASN A 67 -8.79 82.36 0.10
CA ASN A 67 -10.01 82.97 -0.42
C ASN A 67 -10.87 83.64 0.66
N ILE A 68 -10.81 83.19 1.92
CA ILE A 68 -11.44 83.90 3.03
C ILE A 68 -10.80 85.27 3.21
N LEU A 69 -9.47 85.37 3.16
CA LEU A 69 -8.77 86.65 3.29
C LEU A 69 -9.12 87.60 2.15
N TYR A 70 -9.26 87.09 0.93
CA TYR A 70 -9.78 87.91 -0.18
C TYR A 70 -11.20 88.39 0.07
N GLY A 71 -12.06 87.54 0.67
CA GLY A 71 -13.40 87.92 1.11
C GLY A 71 -13.39 89.00 2.18
N MET A 72 -12.51 88.88 3.19
CA MET A 72 -12.32 89.89 4.24
C MET A 72 -11.81 91.21 3.65
N ARG A 73 -10.84 91.15 2.73
CA ARG A 73 -10.40 92.34 1.99
C ARG A 73 -11.54 92.99 1.23
N GLY A 74 -12.42 92.19 0.63
CA GLY A 74 -13.64 92.67 -0.02
C GLY A 74 -14.59 93.39 0.94
N LEU A 75 -14.77 92.88 2.17
CA LEU A 75 -15.57 93.53 3.21
C LEU A 75 -15.05 94.92 3.54
N PHE A 76 -13.74 95.06 3.78
CA PHE A 76 -13.11 96.36 4.08
C PHE A 76 -13.08 97.30 2.88
N ALA A 77 -12.95 96.77 1.65
CA ALA A 77 -12.92 97.58 0.44
C ALA A 77 -14.31 98.09 0.01
N ALA A 78 -15.39 97.36 0.32
CA ALA A 78 -16.75 97.72 -0.12
C ALA A 78 -17.53 98.59 0.90
N SER A 79 -17.05 98.68 2.14
CA SER A 79 -17.71 99.37 3.25
C SER A 79 -16.97 100.66 3.59
N GLN A 80 -17.72 101.75 3.81
CA GLN A 80 -17.11 103.05 4.20
C GLN A 80 -16.47 103.00 5.59
N LYS A 81 -17.02 102.19 6.50
CA LYS A 81 -16.48 101.89 7.82
C LYS A 81 -16.88 100.45 8.14
N VAL A 82 -15.95 99.67 8.68
CA VAL A 82 -16.22 98.34 9.23
C VAL A 82 -15.97 98.42 10.72
N ASP A 83 -17.03 98.32 11.53
CA ASP A 83 -16.89 98.25 12.98
C ASP A 83 -16.65 96.81 13.48
N ARG A 84 -16.46 96.65 14.79
CA ARG A 84 -16.23 95.33 15.39
C ARG A 84 -17.42 94.38 15.28
N ASN A 85 -18.65 94.90 15.29
CA ASN A 85 -19.85 94.09 15.16
C ASN A 85 -20.02 93.59 13.74
N ASP A 86 -19.73 94.43 12.74
CA ASP A 86 -19.69 94.04 11.32
C ASP A 86 -18.66 92.93 11.10
N PHE A 87 -17.45 93.12 11.64
CA PHE A 87 -16.38 92.13 11.55
C PHE A 87 -16.76 90.81 12.22
N ARG A 88 -17.33 90.86 13.43
CA ARG A 88 -17.85 89.68 14.12
C ARG A 88 -18.96 88.99 13.35
N ALA A 89 -19.95 89.74 12.86
CA ALA A 89 -21.06 89.18 12.10
C ALA A 89 -20.55 88.48 10.84
N TYR A 90 -19.58 89.07 10.16
CA TYR A 90 -18.89 88.45 9.02
C TYR A 90 -18.19 87.15 9.43
N VAL A 91 -17.31 87.16 10.43
CA VAL A 91 -16.56 85.97 10.87
C VAL A 91 -17.50 84.85 11.36
N ASN A 92 -18.54 85.19 12.13
CA ASN A 92 -19.56 84.23 12.59
C ASN A 92 -20.31 83.59 11.41
N SER A 93 -20.61 84.36 10.36
CA SER A 93 -21.27 83.83 9.15
C SER A 93 -20.41 82.83 8.37
N LEU A 94 -19.08 82.94 8.47
CA LEU A 94 -18.15 81.99 7.87
C LEU A 94 -18.13 80.64 8.61
N SER A 95 -18.50 80.62 9.89
CA SER A 95 -18.48 79.43 10.74
C SER A 95 -17.10 78.76 10.75
N ILE A 96 -16.05 79.54 11.08
CA ILE A 96 -14.65 79.13 10.92
C ILE A 96 -14.26 77.87 11.70
N GLU A 97 -14.84 77.65 12.88
CA GLU A 97 -14.61 76.44 13.68
C GLU A 97 -15.10 75.15 12.97
N GLU A 98 -16.19 75.22 12.19
CA GLU A 98 -16.78 74.06 11.51
C GLU A 98 -16.24 73.88 10.09
N LYS A 99 -16.09 74.97 9.33
CA LYS A 99 -15.80 74.91 7.88
C LYS A 99 -14.33 75.10 7.54
N PHE A 100 -13.53 75.61 8.48
CA PHE A 100 -12.16 76.03 8.27
C PHE A 100 -11.27 75.61 9.46
N PRO A 101 -11.22 74.31 9.76
CA PRO A 101 -10.49 73.82 10.91
C PRO A 101 -8.99 74.11 10.79
N GLY A 102 -8.35 74.45 11.91
CA GLY A 102 -6.97 74.93 11.95
C GLY A 102 -6.84 76.46 11.95
N ILE A 103 -7.87 77.22 11.54
CA ILE A 103 -7.94 78.66 11.78
C ILE A 103 -8.27 78.89 13.26
N GLN A 104 -7.35 79.52 13.97
CA GLN A 104 -7.50 79.89 15.38
C GLN A 104 -8.21 81.24 15.54
N ALA A 105 -7.94 82.18 14.62
CA ALA A 105 -8.57 83.50 14.59
C ALA A 105 -8.45 84.15 13.21
N LEU A 106 -9.38 85.04 12.89
CA LEU A 106 -9.28 86.00 11.81
C LEU A 106 -9.06 87.39 12.41
N GLU A 107 -8.09 88.14 11.90
CA GLU A 107 -7.67 89.41 12.46
C GLU A 107 -7.65 90.53 11.41
N PHE A 108 -7.90 91.75 11.87
CA PHE A 108 -7.60 92.98 11.15
C PHE A 108 -6.50 93.75 11.89
N ILE A 109 -5.44 94.07 11.16
CA ILE A 109 -4.25 94.75 11.66
C ILE A 109 -4.25 96.18 11.13
N ALA A 110 -4.42 97.15 12.03
CA ALA A 110 -4.35 98.56 11.64
C ALA A 110 -2.89 99.02 11.57
N ARG A 111 -2.59 99.82 10.54
CA ARG A 111 -1.35 100.61 10.50
C ARG A 111 -1.56 101.87 11.33
N VAL A 112 -0.70 102.08 12.32
CA VAL A 112 -0.78 103.22 13.24
C VAL A 112 0.56 103.97 13.20
N PRO A 113 0.65 105.13 12.53
CA PRO A 113 1.83 105.99 12.60
C PRO A 113 2.16 106.40 14.04
N LEU A 114 3.43 106.66 14.34
CA LEU A 114 3.86 107.08 15.68
C LEU A 114 3.09 108.30 16.20
N GLU A 115 2.79 109.25 15.32
CA GLU A 115 2.05 110.47 15.65
C GLU A 115 0.59 110.23 16.05
N ASP A 116 -0.03 109.15 15.57
CA ASP A 116 -1.43 108.80 15.83
C ASP A 116 -1.60 107.80 16.98
N LYS A 117 -0.50 107.28 17.54
CA LYS A 117 -0.50 106.18 18.53
C LYS A 117 -1.41 106.44 19.73
N GLU A 118 -1.29 107.59 20.39
CA GLU A 118 -2.06 107.91 21.59
C GLU A 118 -3.55 108.12 21.28
N THR A 119 -3.84 108.82 20.18
CA THR A 119 -5.22 109.02 19.68
C THR A 119 -5.87 107.68 19.37
N PHE A 120 -5.18 106.81 18.64
CA PHE A 120 -5.67 105.47 18.30
C PHE A 120 -5.96 104.61 19.54
N MET A 121 -5.07 104.62 20.55
CA MET A 121 -5.32 103.88 21.79
C MET A 121 -6.55 104.42 22.54
N GLN A 122 -6.76 105.74 22.54
CA GLN A 122 -7.94 106.34 23.15
C GLN A 122 -9.22 105.97 22.39
N ASP A 123 -9.18 106.01 21.05
CA ASP A 123 -10.31 105.61 20.21
C ASP A 123 -10.73 104.15 20.44
N VAL A 124 -9.76 103.24 20.61
CA VAL A 124 -10.04 101.83 20.91
C VAL A 124 -10.57 101.65 22.35
N ARG A 125 -10.10 102.43 23.32
CA ARG A 125 -10.60 102.39 24.71
C ARG A 125 -12.05 102.85 24.80
N ASP A 126 -12.40 103.89 24.06
CA ASP A 126 -13.73 104.51 24.05
C ASP A 126 -14.73 103.78 23.11
N ASP A 127 -14.29 102.72 22.42
CA ASP A 127 -15.09 101.89 21.51
C ASP A 127 -16.13 101.02 22.26
N ILE A 128 -17.21 101.65 22.69
CA ILE A 128 -18.37 101.02 23.35
C ILE A 128 -19.28 100.24 22.39
N GLU A 129 -19.03 100.32 21.07
CA GLU A 129 -19.77 99.55 20.07
C GLU A 129 -19.29 98.09 19.99
N GLY A 130 -18.21 97.72 20.70
CA GLY A 130 -17.64 96.36 20.77
C GLY A 130 -18.36 95.36 21.69
N MET A 131 -17.69 94.22 22.00
CA MET A 131 -18.25 93.13 22.84
C MET A 131 -18.46 93.53 24.30
N ILE A 132 -17.69 94.51 24.76
CA ILE A 132 -17.66 94.98 26.13
C ILE A 132 -18.40 96.31 26.16
N SER A 133 -19.53 96.35 26.86
CA SER A 133 -20.40 97.54 26.96
C SER A 133 -19.72 98.78 27.58
N GLU A 134 -18.54 98.59 28.17
CA GLU A 134 -17.71 99.63 28.80
C GLU A 134 -16.52 100.05 27.92
N GLY A 135 -16.41 99.54 26.69
CA GLY A 135 -15.24 99.73 25.83
C GLY A 135 -14.07 98.80 26.20
N TYR A 136 -12.86 99.12 25.77
CA TYR A 136 -11.64 98.35 26.09
C TYR A 136 -10.66 99.20 26.93
N PRO A 137 -11.01 99.56 28.17
CA PRO A 137 -10.27 100.56 28.96
C PRO A 137 -8.80 100.18 29.20
N ASP A 138 -8.50 98.89 29.25
CA ASP A 138 -7.14 98.35 29.47
C ASP A 138 -6.34 98.17 28.18
N PHE A 139 -6.84 98.60 27.01
CA PHE A 139 -6.15 98.45 25.74
C PHE A 139 -4.81 99.20 25.73
N ILE A 140 -3.76 98.49 25.33
CA ILE A 140 -2.41 99.02 25.12
C ILE A 140 -1.80 98.40 23.87
N ILE A 141 -0.89 99.14 23.23
CA ILE A 141 -0.04 98.59 22.16
C ILE A 141 1.22 97.99 22.81
N TYR A 142 1.47 96.69 22.59
CA TYR A 142 2.61 95.99 23.18
C TYR A 142 3.32 95.07 22.17
N PRO A 143 4.62 94.75 22.37
CA PRO A 143 5.49 95.23 23.45
C PRO A 143 5.80 96.73 23.32
N GLU A 144 5.94 97.38 24.46
CA GLU A 144 6.34 98.78 24.54
C GLU A 144 7.65 99.02 23.76
N GLY A 145 7.76 100.19 23.15
CA GLY A 145 8.86 100.58 22.30
C GLY A 145 8.42 101.68 21.34
N GLU A 146 9.36 102.54 20.96
CA GLU A 146 9.12 103.59 19.98
C GLU A 146 9.49 103.08 18.58
N ARG A 147 8.55 103.18 17.64
CA ARG A 147 8.68 102.74 16.25
C ARG A 147 8.04 103.80 15.35
N GLU A 148 8.51 103.94 14.12
CA GLU A 148 7.97 104.91 13.15
C GLU A 148 6.49 104.63 12.82
N GLU A 149 6.12 103.36 12.78
CA GLU A 149 4.75 102.87 12.60
C GLU A 149 4.56 101.55 13.37
N TYR A 150 3.32 101.30 13.78
CA TYR A 150 2.90 100.09 14.50
C TYR A 150 1.87 99.34 13.66
N PHE A 151 1.88 98.01 13.73
CA PHE A 151 0.91 97.15 13.06
C PHE A 151 0.16 96.36 14.12
N VAL A 152 -0.95 96.93 14.56
CA VAL A 152 -1.62 96.54 15.80
C VAL A 152 -2.80 95.63 15.49
N VAL A 153 -2.93 94.51 16.21
CA VAL A 153 -4.14 93.69 16.17
C VAL A 153 -5.31 94.49 16.72
N THR A 154 -6.14 94.98 15.80
CA THR A 154 -7.27 95.85 16.12
C THR A 154 -8.55 95.04 16.23
N TYR A 155 -8.86 94.17 15.27
CA TYR A 155 -10.00 93.24 15.38
C TYR A 155 -9.49 91.80 15.41
N ILE A 156 -10.14 90.97 16.22
CA ILE A 156 -9.82 89.56 16.35
C ILE A 156 -11.07 88.76 16.69
N GLU A 157 -11.40 87.77 15.85
CA GLU A 157 -12.56 86.89 16.07
C GLU A 157 -12.22 85.42 15.77
N PRO A 158 -12.65 84.46 16.62
CA PRO A 158 -13.37 84.67 17.88
C PRO A 158 -12.49 85.36 18.92
N PHE A 159 -13.03 86.37 19.61
CA PHE A 159 -12.26 87.10 20.63
C PHE A 159 -11.87 86.20 21.81
N LYS A 160 -12.79 85.34 22.24
CA LYS A 160 -12.58 84.43 23.37
C LYS A 160 -11.46 83.43 23.07
N GLY A 161 -10.45 83.36 23.93
CA GLY A 161 -9.28 82.51 23.78
C GLY A 161 -8.14 83.12 22.95
N ASN A 162 -8.35 84.30 22.37
CA ASN A 162 -7.36 85.04 21.58
C ASN A 162 -7.08 86.45 22.15
N GLU A 163 -7.50 86.71 23.40
CA GLU A 163 -7.42 88.03 24.03
C GLU A 163 -5.96 88.53 24.13
N GLU A 164 -5.02 87.61 24.32
CA GLU A 164 -3.57 87.88 24.37
C GLU A 164 -2.96 88.31 23.05
N ALA A 165 -3.69 88.33 21.93
CA ALA A 165 -3.22 88.91 20.68
C ALA A 165 -3.76 90.32 20.46
N PHE A 166 -4.87 90.69 21.10
CA PHE A 166 -5.48 92.02 20.95
C PHE A 166 -4.53 93.11 21.45
N GLY A 167 -4.23 94.12 20.62
CA GLY A 167 -3.25 95.16 20.92
C GLY A 167 -1.78 94.79 20.65
N PHE A 168 -1.51 93.56 20.19
CA PHE A 168 -0.14 93.16 19.86
C PHE A 168 0.36 93.89 18.60
N ASP A 169 1.56 94.44 18.66
CA ASP A 169 2.26 95.04 17.53
C ASP A 169 3.09 93.99 16.78
N LEU A 170 2.62 93.61 15.59
CA LEU A 170 3.25 92.58 14.77
C LEU A 170 4.66 92.97 14.31
N PHE A 171 4.97 94.26 14.18
CA PHE A 171 6.29 94.73 13.77
C PHE A 171 7.38 94.49 14.81
N SER A 172 7.01 94.19 16.06
CA SER A 172 7.95 93.83 17.12
C SER A 172 8.65 92.47 16.89
N ASN A 173 8.09 91.60 16.04
CA ASN A 173 8.66 90.28 15.75
C ASN A 173 9.29 90.24 14.34
N PRO A 174 10.56 89.81 14.19
CA PRO A 174 11.25 89.80 12.89
C PRO A 174 10.56 88.97 11.80
N ALA A 175 10.01 87.79 12.14
CA ALA A 175 9.35 86.91 11.18
C ALA A 175 8.01 87.49 10.69
N ARG A 176 7.24 88.11 11.59
CA ARG A 176 6.00 88.82 11.25
C ARG A 176 6.29 90.06 10.42
N LYS A 177 7.29 90.86 10.82
CA LYS A 177 7.71 92.07 10.10
C LYS A 177 8.09 91.76 8.65
N MET A 178 8.96 90.77 8.42
CA MET A 178 9.38 90.41 7.06
C MET A 178 8.18 90.03 6.17
N ALA A 179 7.26 89.22 6.69
CA ALA A 179 6.08 88.78 5.94
C ALA A 179 5.08 89.92 5.67
N LEU A 180 4.91 90.87 6.60
CA LEU A 180 4.08 92.06 6.39
C LEU A 180 4.67 92.99 5.33
N GLU A 181 5.98 93.24 5.37
CA GLU A 181 6.68 94.06 4.37
C GLU A 181 6.60 93.42 2.98
N GLU A 182 6.76 92.11 2.88
CA GLU A 182 6.63 91.36 1.63
C GLU A 182 5.20 91.38 1.11
N ALA A 183 4.19 91.14 1.96
CA ALA A 183 2.78 91.21 1.57
C ALA A 183 2.42 92.59 1.01
N ARG A 184 2.82 93.66 1.70
CA ARG A 184 2.67 95.05 1.26
C ARG A 184 3.36 95.32 -0.08
N ASP A 185 4.59 94.89 -0.23
CA ASP A 185 5.36 95.24 -1.42
C ASP A 185 4.91 94.43 -2.65
N THR A 186 4.32 93.24 -2.46
CA THR A 186 3.88 92.33 -3.53
C THR A 186 2.38 92.41 -3.87
N ASN A 187 1.54 92.85 -2.94
CA ASN A 187 0.07 92.75 -3.03
C ASN A 187 -0.43 91.30 -3.24
N THR A 188 0.27 90.33 -2.65
CA THR A 188 -0.13 88.92 -2.65
C THR A 188 -0.25 88.40 -1.22
N PRO A 189 -0.96 87.27 -0.99
CA PRO A 189 -0.95 86.60 0.29
C PRO A 189 0.46 86.15 0.66
N VAL A 190 0.91 86.45 1.88
CA VAL A 190 2.24 86.03 2.37
C VAL A 190 2.12 85.30 3.71
N THR A 191 2.81 84.16 3.81
CA THR A 191 2.87 83.36 5.03
C THR A 191 4.14 83.65 5.83
N THR A 192 4.06 83.63 7.16
CA THR A 192 5.24 83.73 8.03
C THR A 192 6.08 82.45 7.99
N ALA A 193 7.36 82.55 8.34
CA ALA A 193 8.09 81.39 8.84
C ALA A 193 7.38 80.82 10.09
N PRO A 194 7.65 79.59 10.54
CA PRO A 194 7.06 79.04 11.76
C PRO A 194 7.33 79.96 12.96
N ILE A 195 6.28 80.35 13.67
CA ILE A 195 6.35 81.23 14.84
C ILE A 195 5.65 80.60 16.04
N ARG A 196 5.95 81.09 17.24
CA ARG A 196 5.08 80.89 18.40
C ARG A 196 3.97 81.95 18.35
N LEU A 197 2.70 81.53 18.34
CA LEU A 197 1.58 82.47 18.43
C LEU A 197 1.58 83.14 19.80
N VAL A 198 1.09 84.38 19.89
CA VAL A 198 1.07 85.11 21.17
C VAL A 198 0.09 84.45 22.13
N GLN A 199 -1.05 84.05 21.61
CA GLN A 199 -2.14 83.31 22.26
C GLN A 199 -1.87 81.80 22.43
N GLU A 200 -0.63 81.31 22.23
CA GLU A 200 -0.34 79.88 22.26
C GLU A 200 -0.06 79.37 23.69
N LYS A 201 -0.87 78.40 24.12
CA LYS A 201 -0.80 77.78 25.45
C LYS A 201 -0.04 76.46 25.44
N GLU A 202 0.07 75.81 24.29
CA GLU A 202 0.78 74.53 24.10
C GLU A 202 2.16 74.74 23.44
N GLU A 203 2.93 73.65 23.29
CA GLU A 203 4.20 73.68 22.56
C GLU A 203 3.97 73.23 21.12
N GLN A 204 3.49 74.16 20.28
CA GLN A 204 3.27 73.93 18.86
C GLN A 204 3.69 75.14 18.01
N ALA A 205 4.08 74.87 16.76
CA ALA A 205 4.31 75.90 15.77
C ALA A 205 2.97 76.50 15.30
N GLY A 206 2.96 77.79 15.05
CA GLY A 206 1.89 78.48 14.34
C GLY A 206 2.44 79.26 13.16
N PHE A 207 1.54 79.72 12.30
CA PHE A 207 1.87 80.57 11.17
C PHE A 207 0.72 81.53 10.89
N LEU A 208 1.04 82.67 10.28
CA LEU A 208 0.06 83.67 9.87
C LEU A 208 0.08 83.79 8.35
N ILE A 209 -1.08 83.97 7.74
CA ILE A 209 -1.20 84.34 6.33
C ILE A 209 -1.76 85.76 6.26
N PHE A 210 -1.00 86.69 5.71
CA PHE A 210 -1.37 88.09 5.57
C PHE A 210 -1.88 88.41 4.18
N LEU A 211 -2.82 89.34 4.08
CA LEU A 211 -3.21 89.99 2.85
C LEU A 211 -3.32 91.51 3.08
N PRO A 212 -2.63 92.34 2.28
CA PRO A 212 -2.62 93.78 2.51
C PRO A 212 -3.93 94.45 2.10
N LEU A 213 -4.27 95.51 2.82
CA LEU A 213 -5.36 96.43 2.55
C LEU A 213 -4.80 97.81 2.21
N TYR A 214 -5.16 98.30 1.04
CA TYR A 214 -4.79 99.65 0.59
C TYR A 214 -6.01 100.55 0.62
N GLU A 215 -5.78 101.84 0.83
CA GLU A 215 -6.79 102.87 0.75
C GLU A 215 -7.41 102.95 -0.65
N GLU A 216 -8.74 103.07 -0.70
CA GLU A 216 -9.47 103.15 -1.94
C GLU A 216 -9.19 104.47 -2.67
N GLY A 217 -8.94 104.40 -3.98
CA GLY A 217 -8.68 105.58 -4.81
C GLY A 217 -7.22 106.01 -4.91
N ILE A 218 -6.30 105.40 -4.14
CA ILE A 218 -4.85 105.61 -4.28
C ILE A 218 -4.26 104.60 -5.27
N SER A 219 -3.31 105.04 -6.10
CA SER A 219 -2.58 104.15 -7.02
C SER A 219 -1.76 103.12 -6.23
N ILE A 220 -1.67 101.89 -6.73
CA ILE A 220 -0.90 100.78 -6.09
C ILE A 220 0.01 100.05 -7.08
N LYS A 221 0.41 100.72 -8.19
CA LYS A 221 1.13 100.07 -9.29
C LYS A 221 2.59 99.82 -8.94
N THR A 222 3.23 100.75 -8.25
CA THR A 222 4.63 100.65 -7.80
C THR A 222 4.72 100.23 -6.33
N VAL A 223 5.89 99.74 -5.91
CA VAL A 223 6.15 99.40 -4.50
C VAL A 223 6.00 100.62 -3.59
N GLN A 224 6.48 101.79 -4.02
CA GLN A 224 6.38 103.02 -3.24
C GLN A 224 4.92 103.46 -3.05
N GLU A 225 4.14 103.44 -4.14
CA GLU A 225 2.70 103.72 -4.09
C GLU A 225 1.96 102.76 -3.15
N ARG A 226 2.31 101.46 -3.14
CA ARG A 226 1.73 100.49 -2.20
C ARG A 226 2.08 100.78 -0.74
N ARG A 227 3.30 101.24 -0.46
CA ARG A 227 3.73 101.62 0.88
C ARG A 227 2.98 102.84 1.42
N GLU A 228 2.74 103.81 0.56
CA GLU A 228 1.99 105.03 0.91
C GLU A 228 0.50 104.73 1.09
N ALA A 229 -0.09 103.92 0.19
CA ALA A 229 -1.50 103.57 0.23
C ALA A 229 -1.89 102.53 1.30
N LEU A 230 -0.95 101.94 2.03
CA LEU A 230 -1.24 100.86 2.97
C LEU A 230 -2.03 101.38 4.18
N ASN A 231 -3.23 100.81 4.39
CA ASN A 231 -4.10 101.09 5.53
C ASN A 231 -3.94 100.02 6.64
N GLY A 232 -3.68 98.77 6.26
CA GLY A 232 -3.56 97.68 7.21
C GLY A 232 -3.50 96.32 6.53
N PHE A 233 -3.82 95.26 7.27
CA PHE A 233 -3.86 93.89 6.76
C PHE A 233 -5.07 93.15 7.30
N VAL A 234 -5.60 92.23 6.49
CA VAL A 234 -6.42 91.12 7.00
C VAL A 234 -5.52 89.89 7.08
N LEU A 235 -5.69 89.10 8.12
CA LEU A 235 -4.92 87.87 8.27
C LEU A 235 -5.73 86.74 8.89
N ALA A 236 -5.21 85.53 8.71
CA ALA A 236 -5.67 84.33 9.39
C ALA A 236 -4.53 83.77 10.24
N VAL A 237 -4.87 83.37 11.47
CA VAL A 237 -3.97 82.76 12.43
C VAL A 237 -4.15 81.25 12.41
N PHE A 238 -3.06 80.50 12.25
CA PHE A 238 -3.10 79.05 12.20
C PHE A 238 -2.23 78.42 13.28
N ARG A 239 -2.79 77.39 13.91
CA ARG A 239 -2.03 76.39 14.67
C ARG A 239 -1.63 75.27 13.72
N ALA A 240 -0.33 75.07 13.52
CA ALA A 240 0.15 74.15 12.50
C ALA A 240 -0.27 72.71 12.78
N SER A 241 -0.23 72.28 14.04
CA SER A 241 -0.63 70.91 14.40
C SER A 241 -2.12 70.68 14.17
N ASP A 242 -2.98 71.58 14.64
CA ASP A 242 -4.43 71.47 14.46
C ASP A 242 -4.83 71.54 12.98
N PHE A 243 -4.16 72.39 12.20
CA PHE A 243 -4.34 72.49 10.76
C PHE A 243 -4.05 71.15 10.06
N PHE A 244 -2.85 70.59 10.23
CA PHE A 244 -2.48 69.35 9.55
C PHE A 244 -3.29 68.15 10.06
N GLU A 245 -3.52 68.00 11.37
CA GLU A 245 -4.36 66.92 11.91
C GLU A 245 -5.78 66.98 11.36
N SER A 246 -6.37 68.17 11.28
CA SER A 246 -7.71 68.29 10.73
C SER A 246 -7.76 67.91 9.25
N LEU A 247 -6.80 68.36 8.42
CA LEU A 247 -6.79 68.04 7.00
C LEU A 247 -6.56 66.55 6.74
N LEU A 248 -5.70 65.91 7.53
CA LEU A 248 -5.44 64.48 7.45
C LEU A 248 -6.63 63.65 7.95
N SER A 249 -7.40 64.15 8.93
CA SER A 249 -8.56 63.43 9.46
C SER A 249 -9.68 63.18 8.43
N VAL A 250 -9.75 64.00 7.38
CA VAL A 250 -10.78 63.92 6.32
C VAL A 250 -10.61 62.66 5.46
N PHE A 251 -9.38 62.16 5.31
CA PHE A 251 -9.07 60.97 4.52
C PHE A 251 -8.69 59.83 5.45
N PRO A 252 -9.60 58.87 5.71
CA PRO A 252 -9.31 57.72 6.57
C PRO A 252 -8.07 56.94 6.11
N GLU A 253 -7.79 56.94 4.81
CA GLU A 253 -6.62 56.26 4.25
C GLU A 253 -5.29 56.95 4.60
N SER A 254 -5.28 58.27 4.79
CA SER A 254 -4.11 59.04 5.22
C SER A 254 -3.70 58.74 6.67
N GLN A 255 -4.57 58.09 7.47
CA GLN A 255 -4.21 57.55 8.79
C GLN A 255 -3.16 56.45 8.71
N ASN A 256 -2.93 55.90 7.52
CA ASN A 256 -1.88 54.90 7.27
C ASN A 256 -0.57 55.54 6.79
N LEU A 257 -0.51 56.86 6.75
CA LEU A 257 0.68 57.62 6.41
C LEU A 257 1.20 58.38 7.63
N HIS A 258 2.51 58.34 7.81
CA HIS A 258 3.20 59.33 8.59
C HIS A 258 3.51 60.53 7.68
N VAL A 259 3.18 61.73 8.16
CA VAL A 259 3.36 62.99 7.45
C VAL A 259 4.21 63.91 8.30
N GLU A 260 5.25 64.46 7.68
CA GLU A 260 6.09 65.50 8.21
C GLU A 260 6.03 66.71 7.28
N ALA A 261 5.87 67.91 7.85
CA ALA A 261 5.87 69.17 7.11
C ALA A 261 6.99 70.06 7.64
N VAL A 262 7.82 70.54 6.73
CA VAL A 262 8.92 71.46 6.99
C VAL A 262 8.85 72.66 6.06
N ASP A 263 9.10 73.84 6.61
CA ASP A 263 9.20 75.10 5.88
C ASP A 263 10.46 75.14 4.99
N GLU A 264 10.53 76.06 4.03
CA GLU A 264 11.68 76.28 3.14
C GLU A 264 13.01 76.47 3.89
N SER A 265 12.96 76.99 5.13
CA SER A 265 14.12 77.14 6.02
C SER A 265 14.59 75.84 6.68
N GLY A 266 13.85 74.74 6.53
CA GLY A 266 14.05 73.47 7.23
C GLY A 266 13.42 73.44 8.63
N SER A 267 12.68 74.47 9.02
CA SER A 267 11.98 74.54 10.30
C SER A 267 10.75 73.63 10.30
N ILE A 268 10.56 72.84 11.36
CA ILE A 268 9.44 71.90 11.49
C ILE A 268 8.13 72.66 11.71
N LEU A 269 7.15 72.40 10.86
CA LEU A 269 5.77 72.88 11.00
C LEU A 269 4.90 71.84 11.70
N PHE A 270 5.04 70.58 11.29
CA PHE A 270 4.21 69.48 11.78
C PHE A 270 4.94 68.16 11.67
N VAL A 271 4.83 67.35 12.72
CA VAL A 271 5.22 65.93 12.72
C VAL A 271 4.10 65.18 13.41
N ARG A 272 3.45 64.26 12.69
CA ARG A 272 2.40 63.43 13.30
C ARG A 272 3.00 62.57 14.41
N LYS A 273 2.42 62.63 15.62
CA LYS A 273 2.97 62.02 16.85
C LYS A 273 3.00 60.47 16.85
N ASP A 274 2.44 59.82 15.83
CA ASP A 274 2.26 58.36 15.77
C ASP A 274 3.50 57.57 15.27
N PHE A 275 4.63 58.25 14.99
CA PHE A 275 5.83 57.60 14.44
C PHE A 275 6.92 57.35 15.50
N GLU A 276 6.92 56.15 16.08
CA GLU A 276 8.15 55.62 16.69
C GLU A 276 9.15 55.32 15.56
N HIS A 277 10.31 55.98 15.56
CA HIS A 277 11.42 55.86 14.59
C HIS A 277 12.02 54.44 14.43
N LYS A 278 11.40 53.39 14.96
CA LYS A 278 11.90 52.01 14.94
C LYS A 278 11.51 51.22 13.70
N VAL A 279 10.60 51.72 12.86
CA VAL A 279 10.17 51.02 11.64
C VAL A 279 10.74 51.73 10.42
N VAL A 280 11.48 50.98 9.60
CA VAL A 280 11.95 51.46 8.30
C VAL A 280 10.75 51.44 7.33
N PRO A 281 10.34 52.57 6.76
CA PRO A 281 9.23 52.62 5.80
C PRO A 281 9.57 51.82 4.53
N GLU A 282 8.59 51.10 3.98
CA GLU A 282 8.71 50.39 2.70
C GLU A 282 8.64 51.39 1.54
N PHE A 283 7.85 52.45 1.69
CA PHE A 283 7.60 53.48 0.69
C PHE A 283 7.75 54.90 1.30
N ASN A 284 8.31 55.80 0.50
CA ASN A 284 8.43 57.21 0.85
C ASN A 284 8.17 58.10 -0.37
N ALA A 285 7.64 59.29 -0.12
CA ALA A 285 7.46 60.30 -1.15
C ALA A 285 7.56 61.70 -0.56
N GLU A 286 8.08 62.65 -1.34
CA GLU A 286 8.09 64.07 -0.98
C GLU A 286 7.23 64.86 -1.96
N ARG A 287 6.55 65.90 -1.46
CA ARG A 287 5.79 66.87 -2.25
C ARG A 287 6.09 68.27 -1.74
N ILE A 288 5.98 69.26 -2.63
CA ILE A 288 6.11 70.68 -2.26
C ILE A 288 4.74 71.31 -2.45
N ILE A 289 4.28 72.07 -1.46
CA ILE A 289 3.08 72.91 -1.54
C ILE A 289 3.49 74.37 -1.39
N ASN A 290 2.79 75.27 -2.06
CA ASN A 290 2.99 76.71 -1.88
C ASN A 290 1.88 77.28 -0.98
N VAL A 291 2.29 77.90 0.12
CA VAL A 291 1.40 78.47 1.12
C VAL A 291 1.69 79.95 1.22
N GLY A 292 0.92 80.77 0.50
CA GLY A 292 1.08 82.23 0.50
C GLY A 292 2.54 82.64 0.23
N GLY A 293 3.11 82.21 -0.90
CA GLY A 293 4.47 82.59 -1.29
C GLY A 293 5.61 81.81 -0.63
N ARG A 294 5.36 80.96 0.38
CA ARG A 294 6.35 80.05 0.96
C ARG A 294 6.18 78.62 0.46
N ASP A 295 7.29 77.96 0.12
CA ASP A 295 7.28 76.56 -0.25
C ASP A 295 7.49 75.67 0.98
N TRP A 296 6.53 74.79 1.26
CA TRP A 296 6.66 73.77 2.31
C TRP A 296 6.88 72.41 1.69
N LYS A 297 7.81 71.66 2.26
CA LYS A 297 8.07 70.28 1.88
C LYS A 297 7.30 69.35 2.81
N LEU A 298 6.45 68.52 2.20
CA LEU A 298 5.71 67.45 2.84
C LEU A 298 6.40 66.11 2.55
N SER A 299 6.79 65.41 3.60
CA SER A 299 7.38 64.07 3.55
C SER A 299 6.37 63.04 4.03
N PHE A 300 6.10 62.05 3.19
CA PHE A 300 5.14 60.97 3.43
C PHE A 300 5.85 59.64 3.56
N HIS A 301 5.51 58.88 4.59
CA HIS A 301 6.02 57.55 4.85
C HIS A 301 4.88 56.58 5.14
N ASP A 302 4.97 55.34 4.67
CA ASP A 302 3.97 54.33 4.99
C ASP A 302 4.10 53.85 6.44
N LEU A 303 2.95 53.63 7.09
CA LEU A 303 2.89 53.01 8.42
C LEU A 303 2.66 51.49 8.31
N PRO A 304 2.97 50.70 9.34
CA PRO A 304 2.66 49.26 9.36
C PRO A 304 1.19 48.93 9.07
N SER A 305 0.26 49.83 9.40
CA SER A 305 -1.17 49.71 9.07
C SER A 305 -1.45 49.80 7.57
N PHE A 306 -0.61 50.49 6.79
CA PHE A 306 -0.71 50.54 5.32
C PHE A 306 -0.63 49.15 4.70
N ALA A 307 0.27 48.30 5.21
CA ALA A 307 0.38 46.90 4.78
C ALA A 307 -0.90 46.08 5.06
N THR A 308 -1.76 46.52 5.99
CA THR A 308 -3.04 45.87 6.29
C THR A 308 -4.21 46.41 5.48
N LEU A 309 -4.15 47.66 4.99
CA LEU A 309 -5.16 48.29 4.14
C LEU A 309 -5.35 47.53 2.81
N ILE A 310 -4.28 46.93 2.30
CA ILE A 310 -4.27 46.23 1.00
C ILE A 310 -4.92 44.83 1.09
N GLY A 311 -5.34 44.40 2.29
CA GLY A 311 -6.23 43.24 2.46
C GLY A 311 -5.60 41.87 2.20
N THR A 312 -6.47 40.86 2.06
CA THR A 312 -6.21 39.40 2.01
C THR A 312 -5.25 38.92 0.91
N GLU A 313 -4.85 39.82 0.02
CA GLU A 313 -3.79 39.71 -0.98
C GLU A 313 -2.44 39.23 -0.39
N LYS A 314 -2.18 39.50 0.90
CA LYS A 314 -0.97 39.03 1.61
C LYS A 314 -0.73 37.52 1.48
N TYR A 315 -1.79 36.73 1.37
CA TYR A 315 -1.68 35.27 1.29
C TYR A 315 -1.62 34.74 -0.15
N THR A 316 -1.82 35.57 -1.19
CA THR A 316 -1.85 35.08 -2.58
C THR A 316 -0.51 34.51 -3.04
N PRO A 317 0.68 35.10 -2.75
CA PRO A 317 1.95 34.47 -3.12
C PRO A 317 2.16 33.17 -2.34
N LEU A 318 1.86 33.16 -1.03
CA LEU A 318 2.02 31.96 -0.21
C LEU A 318 1.11 30.82 -0.68
N ALA A 319 -0.14 31.12 -1.05
CA ALA A 319 -1.09 30.15 -1.61
C ALA A 319 -0.60 29.58 -2.95
N VAL A 320 -0.07 30.41 -3.84
CA VAL A 320 0.55 29.96 -5.11
C VAL A 320 1.74 29.03 -4.83
N ALA A 321 2.62 29.38 -3.88
CA ALA A 321 3.78 28.56 -3.52
C ALA A 321 3.35 27.21 -2.92
N VAL A 322 2.48 27.22 -1.91
CA VAL A 322 2.01 25.99 -1.24
C VAL A 322 1.21 25.11 -2.20
N GLY A 323 0.31 25.70 -2.98
CA GLY A 323 -0.50 25.01 -3.97
C GLY A 323 0.35 24.37 -5.08
N GLY A 324 1.29 25.13 -5.65
CA GLY A 324 2.17 24.64 -6.72
C GLY A 324 3.15 23.56 -6.25
N VAL A 325 3.73 23.70 -5.05
CA VAL A 325 4.59 22.66 -4.46
C VAL A 325 3.78 21.39 -4.17
N SER A 326 2.60 21.52 -3.56
CA SER A 326 1.72 20.39 -3.27
C SER A 326 1.31 19.66 -4.54
N PHE A 327 0.93 20.41 -5.59
CA PHE A 327 0.61 19.87 -6.90
C PHE A 327 1.81 19.13 -7.53
N SER A 328 3.01 19.72 -7.47
CA SER A 328 4.23 19.11 -8.01
C SER A 328 4.56 17.78 -7.31
N VAL A 329 4.45 17.73 -5.98
CA VAL A 329 4.66 16.52 -5.19
C VAL A 329 3.62 15.45 -5.52
N LEU A 330 2.34 15.82 -5.60
CA LEU A 330 1.26 14.90 -5.94
C LEU A 330 1.45 14.33 -7.35
N LEU A 331 1.76 15.18 -8.33
CA LEU A 331 2.05 14.77 -9.70
C LEU A 331 3.25 13.80 -9.76
N PHE A 332 4.31 14.07 -9.01
CA PHE A 332 5.45 13.16 -8.89
C PHE A 332 5.03 11.77 -8.38
N PHE A 333 4.23 11.70 -7.31
CA PHE A 333 3.78 10.41 -6.76
C PHE A 333 2.84 9.65 -7.71
N VAL A 334 1.97 10.36 -8.43
CA VAL A 334 1.10 9.76 -9.46
C VAL A 334 1.95 9.16 -10.59
N LEU A 335 2.90 9.94 -11.14
CA LEU A 335 3.79 9.47 -12.19
C LEU A 335 4.69 8.31 -11.71
N TYR A 336 5.22 8.41 -10.48
CA TYR A 336 5.99 7.34 -9.85
C TYR A 336 5.17 6.05 -9.72
N SER A 337 3.93 6.15 -9.23
CA SER A 337 3.00 5.02 -9.12
C SER A 337 2.72 4.39 -10.48
N PHE A 338 2.49 5.22 -11.50
CA PHE A 338 2.24 4.76 -12.86
C PHE A 338 3.46 4.03 -13.47
N THR A 339 4.66 4.64 -13.38
CA THR A 339 5.91 4.01 -13.82
C THR A 339 6.16 2.69 -13.08
N ARG A 340 5.93 2.65 -11.76
CA ARG A 340 6.07 1.42 -10.96
C ARG A 340 5.10 0.33 -11.41
N THR A 341 3.88 0.71 -11.75
CA THR A 341 2.83 -0.21 -12.21
C THR A 341 3.18 -0.80 -13.57
N GLN A 342 3.64 0.01 -14.53
CA GLN A 342 4.09 -0.47 -15.84
C GLN A 342 5.26 -1.46 -15.72
N VAL A 343 6.29 -1.13 -14.94
CA VAL A 343 7.44 -2.03 -14.72
C VAL A 343 7.01 -3.36 -14.09
N ARG A 344 6.01 -3.34 -13.21
CA ARG A 344 5.47 -4.56 -12.59
C ARG A 344 4.71 -5.40 -13.62
N ALA A 345 3.90 -4.78 -14.47
CA ALA A 345 3.16 -5.46 -15.52
C ALA A 345 4.10 -6.15 -16.52
N GLU A 346 5.12 -5.44 -17.02
CA GLU A 346 6.16 -6.00 -17.91
C GLU A 346 6.80 -7.27 -17.32
N ARG A 347 7.22 -7.20 -16.05
CA ARG A 347 7.86 -8.35 -15.39
C ARG A 347 6.93 -9.54 -15.18
N ILE A 348 5.66 -9.30 -14.88
CA ILE A 348 4.68 -10.37 -14.72
C ILE A 348 4.46 -11.06 -16.07
N ALA A 349 4.29 -10.29 -17.14
CA ALA A 349 4.18 -10.82 -18.49
C ALA A 349 5.40 -11.68 -18.86
N ASP A 350 6.62 -11.15 -18.67
CA ASP A 350 7.87 -11.89 -18.93
C ASP A 350 7.95 -13.20 -18.14
N ARG A 351 7.55 -13.18 -16.87
CA ARG A 351 7.57 -14.37 -16.02
C ARG A 351 6.57 -15.42 -16.50
N LEU A 352 5.34 -15.00 -16.82
CA LEU A 352 4.30 -15.88 -17.35
C LEU A 352 4.74 -16.51 -18.68
N THR A 353 5.33 -15.73 -19.59
CA THR A 353 5.85 -16.26 -20.86
C THR A 353 6.96 -17.29 -20.63
N LYS A 354 7.89 -17.03 -19.70
CA LYS A 354 8.96 -17.97 -19.36
C LYS A 354 8.43 -19.26 -18.73
N ASP A 355 7.49 -19.15 -17.80
CA ASP A 355 6.95 -20.31 -17.11
C ASP A 355 6.08 -21.16 -18.05
N LEU A 356 5.28 -20.54 -18.93
CA LEU A 356 4.54 -21.24 -20.00
C LEU A 356 5.50 -22.03 -20.91
N LYS A 357 6.60 -21.42 -21.35
CA LYS A 357 7.62 -22.08 -22.18
C LYS A 357 8.28 -23.25 -21.46
N LYS A 358 8.53 -23.15 -20.15
CA LYS A 358 9.06 -24.27 -19.35
C LYS A 358 8.08 -25.45 -19.29
N PHE A 359 6.80 -25.19 -19.03
CA PHE A 359 5.79 -26.27 -19.00
C PHE A 359 5.65 -26.96 -20.36
N GLN A 360 5.61 -26.19 -21.45
CA GLN A 360 5.59 -26.75 -22.81
C GLN A 360 6.80 -27.65 -23.06
N LEU A 361 8.02 -27.20 -22.73
CA LEU A 361 9.24 -28.00 -22.89
C LEU A 361 9.25 -29.26 -22.00
N ALA A 362 8.74 -29.16 -20.77
CA ALA A 362 8.66 -30.29 -19.86
C ALA A 362 7.74 -31.40 -20.40
N VAL A 363 6.57 -31.04 -20.92
CA VAL A 363 5.63 -32.01 -21.52
C VAL A 363 6.16 -32.55 -22.85
N GLU A 364 6.76 -31.71 -23.69
CA GLU A 364 7.33 -32.09 -24.99
C GLU A 364 8.47 -33.12 -24.85
N HIS A 365 9.25 -33.05 -23.76
CA HIS A 365 10.39 -33.93 -23.48
C HIS A 365 10.13 -34.99 -22.40
N ALA A 366 8.90 -35.16 -21.93
CA ALA A 366 8.55 -36.26 -21.03
C ALA A 366 8.82 -37.62 -21.71
N SER A 367 9.19 -38.64 -20.92
CA SER A 367 9.51 -39.98 -21.44
C SER A 367 8.27 -40.80 -21.76
N ASP A 368 7.17 -40.55 -21.07
CA ASP A 368 5.88 -41.19 -21.33
C ASP A 368 5.18 -40.52 -22.51
N HIS A 369 4.43 -41.32 -23.25
CA HIS A 369 3.57 -40.84 -24.32
C HIS A 369 2.49 -39.95 -23.71
N ILE A 370 2.41 -38.68 -24.12
CA ILE A 370 1.37 -37.74 -23.67
C ILE A 370 0.65 -37.18 -24.89
N ILE A 371 -0.68 -37.30 -24.88
CA ILE A 371 -1.59 -36.65 -25.82
C ILE A 371 -2.65 -35.83 -25.08
N ILE A 372 -3.11 -34.78 -25.75
CA ILE A 372 -4.30 -34.01 -25.33
C ILE A 372 -5.31 -34.13 -26.45
N THR A 373 -6.56 -34.41 -26.13
CA THR A 373 -7.65 -34.54 -27.11
C THR A 373 -8.81 -33.62 -26.78
N ASP A 374 -9.62 -33.24 -27.77
CA ASP A 374 -10.91 -32.61 -27.52
C ASP A 374 -11.91 -33.58 -26.83
N ILE A 375 -13.13 -33.09 -26.61
CA ILE A 375 -14.23 -33.86 -26.01
C ILE A 375 -14.66 -35.07 -26.84
N ASP A 376 -14.36 -35.10 -28.14
CA ASP A 376 -14.70 -36.19 -29.07
C ASP A 376 -13.53 -37.16 -29.31
N GLY A 377 -12.41 -36.94 -28.62
CA GLY A 377 -11.22 -37.79 -28.66
C GLY A 377 -10.30 -37.51 -29.84
N PHE A 378 -10.45 -36.38 -30.54
CA PHE A 378 -9.50 -35.95 -31.57
C PHE A 378 -8.27 -35.31 -30.93
N ILE A 379 -7.09 -35.76 -31.34
CA ILE A 379 -5.82 -35.34 -30.75
C ILE A 379 -5.50 -33.90 -31.16
N LEU A 380 -5.38 -33.02 -30.17
CA LEU A 380 -5.01 -31.62 -30.30
C LEU A 380 -3.51 -31.39 -30.06
N TYR A 381 -2.89 -32.29 -29.29
CA TYR A 381 -1.46 -32.23 -28.99
C TYR A 381 -0.91 -33.64 -28.76
N ALA A 382 0.33 -33.85 -29.18
CA ALA A 382 1.14 -35.02 -28.86
C ALA A 382 2.59 -34.59 -28.58
N ASN A 383 3.23 -35.20 -27.59
CA ASN A 383 4.65 -34.99 -27.28
C ASN A 383 5.58 -35.91 -28.09
N LYS A 384 6.90 -35.71 -28.00
CA LYS A 384 7.88 -36.53 -28.75
C LYS A 384 7.87 -38.00 -28.37
N ALA A 385 7.56 -38.33 -27.12
CA ALA A 385 7.46 -39.72 -26.69
C ALA A 385 6.29 -40.45 -27.35
N ALA A 386 5.16 -39.77 -27.59
CA ALA A 386 4.05 -40.31 -28.36
C ALA A 386 4.50 -40.73 -29.76
N GLU A 387 5.27 -39.89 -30.45
CA GLU A 387 5.82 -40.21 -31.77
C GLU A 387 6.75 -41.41 -31.72
N LYS A 388 7.66 -41.45 -30.73
CA LYS A 388 8.63 -42.53 -30.56
C LYS A 388 7.98 -43.88 -30.23
N ILE A 389 6.98 -43.89 -29.34
CA ILE A 389 6.33 -45.11 -28.86
C ILE A 389 5.37 -45.66 -29.92
N THR A 390 4.55 -44.81 -30.53
CA THR A 390 3.56 -45.29 -31.51
C THR A 390 4.14 -45.46 -32.92
N GLY A 391 5.21 -44.73 -33.25
CA GLY A 391 5.81 -44.66 -34.58
C GLY A 391 5.09 -43.71 -35.55
N TYR A 392 4.03 -43.02 -35.13
CA TYR A 392 3.35 -41.99 -35.95
C TYR A 392 3.94 -40.61 -35.67
N SER A 393 4.09 -39.78 -36.71
CA SER A 393 4.51 -38.39 -36.49
C SER A 393 3.38 -37.54 -35.91
N LYS A 394 3.72 -36.45 -35.21
CA LYS A 394 2.75 -35.49 -34.66
C LYS A 394 1.81 -34.97 -35.72
N LYS A 395 2.30 -34.70 -36.93
CA LYS A 395 1.46 -34.26 -38.07
C LYS A 395 0.41 -35.30 -38.47
N GLU A 396 0.70 -36.58 -38.33
CA GLU A 396 -0.24 -37.67 -38.62
C GLU A 396 -1.21 -37.91 -37.47
N MET A 397 -0.81 -37.61 -36.23
CA MET A 397 -1.65 -37.78 -35.03
C MET A 397 -2.68 -36.66 -34.87
N ILE A 398 -2.30 -35.42 -35.12
CA ILE A 398 -3.16 -34.26 -34.86
C ILE A 398 -4.41 -34.31 -35.73
N GLY A 399 -5.58 -34.13 -35.13
CA GLY A 399 -6.88 -34.26 -35.78
C GLY A 399 -7.34 -35.71 -36.02
N GLN A 400 -6.58 -36.71 -35.58
CA GLN A 400 -6.99 -38.12 -35.58
C GLN A 400 -7.40 -38.58 -34.18
N ARG A 401 -8.00 -39.78 -34.07
CA ARG A 401 -8.30 -40.43 -32.79
C ARG A 401 -7.20 -41.44 -32.41
N PRO A 402 -6.96 -41.71 -31.11
CA PRO A 402 -6.00 -42.74 -30.66
C PRO A 402 -6.24 -44.15 -31.22
N SER A 403 -7.40 -44.40 -31.84
CA SER A 403 -7.65 -45.58 -32.66
C SER A 403 -6.65 -45.78 -33.81
N LEU A 404 -5.84 -44.76 -34.15
CA LEU A 404 -4.74 -44.84 -35.11
C LEU A 404 -3.69 -45.90 -34.74
N TRP A 405 -3.41 -46.09 -33.44
CA TRP A 405 -2.56 -47.16 -32.92
C TRP A 405 -3.30 -48.12 -31.96
N GLY A 406 -4.53 -47.77 -31.56
CA GLY A 406 -5.39 -48.56 -30.67
C GLY A 406 -6.46 -49.42 -31.36
N LYS A 407 -7.63 -49.55 -30.71
CA LYS A 407 -8.80 -50.34 -31.18
C LYS A 407 -8.64 -51.88 -31.15
N ARG A 408 -7.80 -52.41 -30.25
CA ARG A 408 -7.59 -53.86 -30.12
C ARG A 408 -8.31 -54.51 -28.94
N MET A 409 -8.77 -53.70 -27.99
CA MET A 409 -9.58 -54.17 -26.86
C MET A 409 -11.02 -54.50 -27.27
N LYS A 410 -11.73 -55.30 -26.46
CA LYS A 410 -13.14 -55.62 -26.68
C LYS A 410 -14.04 -54.38 -26.56
N PRO A 411 -15.21 -54.30 -27.24
CA PRO A 411 -16.10 -53.14 -27.19
C PRO A 411 -16.48 -52.68 -25.77
N GLU A 412 -16.61 -53.62 -24.84
CA GLU A 412 -16.96 -53.36 -23.44
C GLU A 412 -15.90 -52.51 -22.73
N PHE A 413 -14.63 -52.65 -23.11
CA PHE A 413 -13.52 -51.84 -22.59
C PHE A 413 -13.73 -50.36 -22.92
N TYR A 414 -13.98 -50.05 -24.20
CA TYR A 414 -14.19 -48.66 -24.63
C TYR A 414 -15.47 -48.07 -24.05
N LYS A 415 -16.52 -48.88 -23.87
CA LYS A 415 -17.76 -48.46 -23.19
C LYS A 415 -17.49 -48.10 -21.72
N LYS A 416 -16.72 -48.93 -21.00
CA LYS A 416 -16.28 -48.66 -19.62
C LYS A 416 -15.44 -47.38 -19.55
N MET A 417 -14.48 -47.22 -20.46
CA MET A 417 -13.59 -46.06 -20.55
C MET A 417 -14.41 -44.77 -20.73
N TRP A 418 -15.24 -44.69 -21.77
CA TRP A 418 -16.03 -43.49 -22.05
C TRP A 418 -17.04 -43.17 -20.95
N ASN A 419 -17.67 -44.19 -20.34
CA ASN A 419 -18.54 -43.97 -19.18
C ASN A 419 -17.77 -43.38 -17.98
N THR A 420 -16.54 -43.86 -17.73
CA THR A 420 -15.69 -43.34 -16.65
C THR A 420 -15.28 -41.89 -16.90
N LEU A 421 -14.83 -41.59 -18.13
CA LEU A 421 -14.31 -40.27 -18.50
C LEU A 421 -15.40 -39.20 -18.67
N LYS A 422 -16.51 -39.52 -19.35
CA LYS A 422 -17.56 -38.55 -19.71
C LYS A 422 -18.70 -38.46 -18.69
N VAL A 423 -19.12 -39.60 -18.14
CA VAL A 423 -20.29 -39.66 -17.23
C VAL A 423 -19.84 -39.50 -15.78
N LYS A 424 -18.89 -40.35 -15.34
CA LYS A 424 -18.38 -40.28 -13.97
C LYS A 424 -17.38 -39.14 -13.75
N LYS A 425 -16.75 -38.66 -14.83
CA LYS A 425 -15.70 -37.62 -14.80
C LYS A 425 -14.50 -38.02 -13.92
N GLU A 426 -14.17 -39.31 -13.93
CA GLU A 426 -13.10 -39.91 -13.15
C GLU A 426 -11.90 -40.29 -14.04
N HIS A 427 -10.74 -40.52 -13.42
CA HIS A 427 -9.56 -41.02 -14.12
C HIS A 427 -9.79 -42.46 -14.58
N PHE A 428 -9.46 -42.74 -15.83
CA PHE A 428 -9.46 -44.10 -16.36
C PHE A 428 -8.03 -44.63 -16.42
N ILE A 429 -7.78 -45.73 -15.70
CA ILE A 429 -6.50 -46.42 -15.66
C ILE A 429 -6.74 -47.87 -16.04
N ASP A 430 -6.05 -48.36 -17.07
CA ASP A 430 -6.16 -49.75 -17.48
C ASP A 430 -4.95 -50.17 -18.34
N GLN A 431 -4.80 -51.46 -18.57
CA GLN A 431 -3.79 -51.99 -19.48
C GLN A 431 -4.44 -52.42 -20.79
N LEU A 432 -3.78 -52.11 -21.90
CA LEU A 432 -4.26 -52.42 -23.23
C LEU A 432 -3.13 -52.86 -24.14
N SER A 433 -3.50 -53.50 -25.24
CA SER A 433 -2.57 -53.89 -26.30
C SER A 433 -2.77 -52.96 -27.48
N ASN A 434 -1.69 -52.32 -27.92
CA ASN A 434 -1.68 -51.41 -29.05
C ASN A 434 -0.81 -51.95 -30.19
N LYS A 435 -0.91 -51.33 -31.36
CA LYS A 435 -0.11 -51.66 -32.54
C LYS A 435 0.61 -50.41 -33.04
N ARG A 436 1.94 -50.46 -33.06
CA ARG A 436 2.78 -49.40 -33.63
C ARG A 436 2.58 -49.32 -35.13
N LYS A 437 3.01 -48.21 -35.74
CA LYS A 437 2.95 -48.00 -37.21
C LYS A 437 3.68 -49.08 -38.01
N ASN A 438 4.81 -49.58 -37.49
CA ASN A 438 5.59 -50.67 -38.12
C ASN A 438 4.90 -52.06 -38.02
N GLY A 439 3.80 -52.16 -37.29
CA GLY A 439 3.02 -53.37 -37.10
C GLY A 439 3.30 -54.16 -35.83
N GLU A 440 4.32 -53.77 -35.05
CA GLU A 440 4.67 -54.38 -33.76
C GLU A 440 3.54 -54.17 -32.73
N ILE A 441 3.24 -55.22 -31.98
CA ILE A 441 2.27 -55.16 -30.88
C ILE A 441 3.04 -54.84 -29.61
N TYR A 442 2.52 -53.91 -28.83
CA TYR A 442 3.07 -53.55 -27.53
C TYR A 442 1.95 -53.49 -26.49
N ASP A 443 2.28 -53.86 -25.26
CA ASP A 443 1.40 -53.71 -24.12
C ASP A 443 1.66 -52.35 -23.49
N ALA A 444 0.59 -51.61 -23.22
CA ALA A 444 0.66 -50.30 -22.62
C ALA A 444 -0.23 -50.18 -21.39
N GLU A 445 0.25 -49.46 -20.39
CA GLU A 445 -0.57 -48.94 -19.31
C GLU A 445 -1.03 -47.53 -19.69
N THR A 446 -2.33 -47.30 -19.73
CA THR A 446 -2.91 -46.01 -20.09
C THR A 446 -3.58 -45.35 -18.89
N HIS A 447 -3.35 -44.05 -18.76
CA HIS A 447 -3.94 -43.16 -17.76
C HIS A 447 -4.60 -42.01 -18.51
N ILE A 448 -5.92 -41.92 -18.46
CA ILE A 448 -6.69 -40.88 -19.14
C ILE A 448 -7.44 -40.07 -18.09
N ALA A 449 -7.21 -38.75 -18.08
CA ALA A 449 -7.86 -37.83 -17.15
C ALA A 449 -8.72 -36.81 -17.90
N PRO A 450 -9.99 -36.60 -17.50
CA PRO A 450 -10.79 -35.48 -17.98
C PRO A 450 -10.33 -34.18 -17.31
N VAL A 451 -10.14 -33.12 -18.10
CA VAL A 451 -9.94 -31.76 -17.58
C VAL A 451 -11.26 -31.03 -17.64
N LEU A 452 -11.67 -30.46 -16.51
CA LEU A 452 -12.98 -29.88 -16.31
C LEU A 452 -12.92 -28.35 -16.29
N ASP A 453 -13.99 -27.69 -16.71
CA ASP A 453 -14.20 -26.25 -16.51
C ASP A 453 -14.73 -25.94 -15.10
N GLN A 454 -14.99 -24.66 -14.82
CA GLN A 454 -15.52 -24.20 -13.54
C GLN A 454 -16.94 -24.69 -13.25
N GLU A 455 -17.69 -25.11 -14.28
CA GLU A 455 -19.06 -25.64 -14.21
C GLU A 455 -19.07 -27.17 -14.17
N ASN A 456 -17.89 -27.78 -13.96
CA ASN A 456 -17.69 -29.23 -13.89
C ASN A 456 -17.94 -29.96 -15.22
N ASN A 457 -17.98 -29.28 -16.37
CA ASN A 457 -18.09 -29.91 -17.69
C ASN A 457 -16.71 -30.30 -18.22
N VAL A 458 -16.64 -31.38 -18.99
CA VAL A 458 -15.38 -31.85 -19.58
C VAL A 458 -14.97 -30.93 -20.73
N MET A 459 -13.79 -30.32 -20.63
CA MET A 459 -13.21 -29.47 -21.69
C MET A 459 -12.38 -30.29 -22.68
N PHE A 460 -11.53 -31.18 -22.18
CA PHE A 460 -10.61 -31.98 -22.97
C PHE A 460 -10.10 -33.17 -22.15
N PHE A 461 -9.42 -34.12 -22.78
CA PHE A 461 -8.78 -35.25 -22.08
C PHE A 461 -7.26 -35.16 -22.20
N VAL A 462 -6.56 -35.56 -21.14
CA VAL A 462 -5.12 -35.81 -21.16
C VAL A 462 -4.90 -37.31 -21.06
N GLY A 463 -4.31 -37.89 -22.11
CA GLY A 463 -3.94 -39.30 -22.15
C GLY A 463 -2.44 -39.46 -21.96
N ILE A 464 -2.05 -40.25 -20.96
CA ILE A 464 -0.67 -40.67 -20.72
C ILE A 464 -0.60 -42.17 -20.96
N GLU A 465 0.40 -42.63 -21.71
CA GLU A 465 0.58 -44.04 -22.05
C GLU A 465 2.04 -44.45 -21.79
N ARG A 466 2.22 -45.58 -21.13
CA ARG A 466 3.53 -46.17 -20.84
C ARG A 466 3.63 -47.56 -21.44
N ASP A 467 4.65 -47.78 -22.25
CA ASP A 467 4.97 -49.10 -22.80
C ASP A 467 5.55 -50.01 -21.70
N ILE A 468 4.89 -51.13 -21.46
CA ILE A 468 5.22 -52.11 -20.41
C ILE A 468 5.54 -53.50 -20.99
N THR A 469 5.79 -53.57 -22.31
CA THR A 469 5.99 -54.84 -23.03
C THR A 469 7.17 -55.61 -22.46
N LYS A 470 8.30 -54.93 -22.27
CA LYS A 470 9.54 -55.54 -21.78
C LYS A 470 9.42 -56.04 -20.34
N GLU A 471 8.72 -55.29 -19.50
CA GLU A 471 8.45 -55.66 -18.11
C GLU A 471 7.62 -56.96 -18.06
N LYS A 472 6.60 -57.08 -18.92
CA LYS A 472 5.79 -58.31 -19.01
C LYS A 472 6.56 -59.50 -19.57
N GLU A 473 7.45 -59.31 -20.53
CA GLU A 473 8.30 -60.37 -21.06
C GLU A 473 9.26 -60.94 -20.01
N ILE A 474 9.87 -60.06 -19.20
CA ILE A 474 10.76 -60.47 -18.12
C ILE A 474 10.02 -61.30 -17.07
N ASP A 475 8.81 -60.88 -16.69
CA ASP A 475 8.02 -61.56 -15.67
C ASP A 475 7.54 -62.96 -16.14
N ARG A 476 7.16 -63.08 -17.42
CA ARG A 476 6.83 -64.37 -18.05
C ARG A 476 8.05 -65.29 -18.11
N ALA A 477 9.19 -64.80 -18.58
CA ALA A 477 10.42 -65.59 -18.69
C ALA A 477 10.88 -66.14 -17.33
N LYS A 478 10.80 -65.33 -16.27
CA LYS A 478 11.10 -65.75 -14.91
C LYS A 478 10.23 -66.91 -14.45
N THR A 479 8.93 -66.85 -14.73
CA THR A 479 7.96 -67.87 -14.30
C THR A 479 8.13 -69.18 -15.08
N GLU A 480 8.36 -69.11 -16.39
CA GLU A 480 8.63 -70.28 -17.24
C GLU A 480 9.91 -71.01 -16.83
N PHE A 481 10.96 -70.26 -16.50
CA PHE A 481 12.22 -70.83 -16.00
C PHE A 481 12.02 -71.69 -14.75
N VAL A 482 11.27 -71.20 -13.75
CA VAL A 482 10.98 -71.95 -12.51
C VAL A 482 10.24 -73.25 -12.82
N SER A 483 9.28 -73.21 -13.75
CA SER A 483 8.51 -74.38 -14.16
C SER A 483 9.38 -75.45 -14.83
N LEU A 484 10.26 -75.05 -15.76
CA LEU A 484 11.14 -75.95 -16.50
C LEU A 484 12.20 -76.59 -15.59
N ALA A 485 12.89 -75.77 -14.79
CA ALA A 485 13.94 -76.23 -13.88
C ALA A 485 13.41 -77.28 -12.90
N SER A 486 12.23 -77.04 -12.33
CA SER A 486 11.61 -77.96 -11.37
C SER A 486 11.27 -79.32 -12.00
N HIS A 487 10.76 -79.34 -13.25
CA HIS A 487 10.48 -80.59 -13.96
C HIS A 487 11.77 -81.40 -14.22
N GLN A 488 12.84 -80.72 -14.67
CA GLN A 488 14.13 -81.36 -14.94
C GLN A 488 14.81 -81.90 -13.68
N LEU A 489 14.55 -81.31 -12.51
CA LEU A 489 15.08 -81.79 -11.23
C LEU A 489 14.26 -82.96 -10.63
N LYS A 490 12.95 -83.02 -10.91
CA LYS A 490 12.07 -84.08 -10.39
C LYS A 490 12.44 -85.47 -10.91
N THR A 491 12.70 -85.59 -12.21
CA THR A 491 13.03 -86.85 -12.87
C THR A 491 14.28 -87.56 -12.30
N PRO A 492 15.46 -86.90 -12.20
CA PRO A 492 16.64 -87.54 -11.62
C PRO A 492 16.47 -87.85 -10.14
N SER A 493 15.73 -87.01 -9.38
CA SER A 493 15.45 -87.27 -7.97
C SER A 493 14.61 -88.55 -7.78
N ALA A 494 13.63 -88.79 -8.65
CA ALA A 494 12.83 -90.01 -8.64
C ALA A 494 13.66 -91.26 -8.96
N GLN A 495 14.59 -91.16 -9.92
CA GLN A 495 15.51 -92.25 -10.27
C GLN A 495 16.46 -92.59 -9.12
N ILE A 496 17.09 -91.57 -8.50
CA ILE A 496 17.98 -91.75 -7.34
C ILE A 496 17.22 -92.44 -6.20
N LYS A 497 16.00 -91.97 -5.89
CA LYS A 497 15.15 -92.57 -4.86
C LYS A 497 14.83 -94.04 -5.17
N GLY A 498 14.48 -94.35 -6.42
CA GLY A 498 14.20 -95.73 -6.86
C GLY A 498 15.41 -96.66 -6.77
N PHE A 499 16.62 -96.19 -7.13
CA PHE A 499 17.83 -96.99 -6.97
C PHE A 499 18.13 -97.29 -5.50
N ILE A 500 17.98 -96.31 -4.63
CA ILE A 500 18.17 -96.49 -3.19
C ILE A 500 17.13 -97.46 -2.62
N ASP A 501 15.87 -97.35 -3.03
CA ASP A 501 14.79 -98.26 -2.61
C ASP A 501 15.04 -99.71 -3.03
N ASN A 502 15.52 -99.92 -4.25
CA ASN A 502 15.90 -101.24 -4.75
C ASN A 502 17.03 -101.86 -3.92
N MET A 503 18.04 -101.06 -3.54
CA MET A 503 19.13 -101.52 -2.68
C MET A 503 18.61 -101.86 -1.27
N LEU A 504 17.79 -100.99 -0.68
CA LEU A 504 17.20 -101.19 0.65
C LEU A 504 16.27 -102.42 0.72
N SER A 505 15.57 -102.71 -0.38
CA SER A 505 14.67 -103.87 -0.53
C SER A 505 15.41 -105.19 -0.78
N GLY A 506 16.74 -105.15 -0.94
CA GLY A 506 17.58 -106.34 -1.14
C GLY A 506 17.60 -106.87 -2.57
N LEU A 507 17.02 -106.15 -3.54
CA LEU A 507 17.01 -106.54 -4.97
C LEU A 507 18.41 -106.56 -5.59
N THR A 508 19.38 -105.91 -4.97
CA THR A 508 20.78 -105.82 -5.44
C THR A 508 21.77 -106.62 -4.56
N GLY A 509 21.27 -107.49 -3.68
CA GLY A 509 22.09 -108.30 -2.76
C GLY A 509 22.05 -107.86 -1.29
N PRO A 510 22.68 -108.61 -0.37
CA PRO A 510 22.64 -108.34 1.07
C PRO A 510 23.46 -107.09 1.44
N LEU A 511 22.86 -106.20 2.24
CA LEU A 511 23.51 -105.00 2.76
C LEU A 511 24.01 -105.22 4.19
N ASN A 512 25.19 -104.69 4.51
CA ASN A 512 25.63 -104.60 5.90
C ASN A 512 24.91 -103.47 6.65
N LYS A 513 24.96 -103.48 7.99
CA LYS A 513 24.26 -102.51 8.85
C LYS A 513 24.59 -101.05 8.50
N LYS A 514 25.87 -100.75 8.27
CA LYS A 514 26.35 -99.38 7.97
C LYS A 514 25.93 -98.90 6.58
N GLN A 515 25.94 -99.79 5.57
CA GLN A 515 25.41 -99.50 4.23
C GLN A 515 23.90 -99.21 4.28
N LYS A 516 23.15 -100.00 5.06
CA LYS A 516 21.72 -99.79 5.25
C LYS A 516 21.41 -98.45 5.94
N GLU A 517 22.21 -98.05 6.92
CA GLU A 517 22.11 -96.72 7.55
C GLU A 517 22.33 -95.59 6.53
N TYR A 518 23.43 -95.61 5.78
CA TYR A 518 23.70 -94.59 4.76
C TYR A 518 22.64 -94.54 3.65
N LEU A 519 22.15 -95.69 3.18
CA LEU A 519 21.10 -95.73 2.15
C LEU A 519 19.77 -95.16 2.67
N ASN A 520 19.41 -95.41 3.94
CA ASN A 520 18.23 -94.79 4.54
C ASN A 520 18.38 -93.26 4.63
N ASP A 521 19.56 -92.76 5.00
CA ASP A 521 19.84 -91.31 5.03
C ASP A 521 19.76 -90.70 3.64
N MET A 522 20.35 -91.33 2.63
CA MET A 522 20.29 -90.88 1.23
C MET A 522 18.85 -90.90 0.70
N PHE A 523 18.06 -91.93 1.03
CA PHE A 523 16.65 -92.01 0.67
C PHE A 523 15.87 -90.86 1.28
N ALA A 524 16.08 -90.57 2.57
CA ALA A 524 15.42 -89.48 3.26
C ALA A 524 15.77 -88.11 2.66
N ILE A 525 17.03 -87.89 2.23
CA ILE A 525 17.45 -86.67 1.54
C ILE A 525 16.79 -86.56 0.15
N ALA A 526 16.81 -87.65 -0.64
CA ALA A 526 16.21 -87.67 -1.97
C ALA A 526 14.69 -87.45 -1.93
N ASP A 527 14.00 -88.06 -0.97
CA ASP A 527 12.56 -87.88 -0.74
C ASP A 527 12.24 -86.44 -0.32
N ARG A 528 13.02 -85.87 0.60
CA ARG A 528 12.88 -84.47 1.02
C ARG A 528 13.08 -83.50 -0.15
N ASN A 529 14.07 -83.73 -1.00
CA ASN A 529 14.33 -82.90 -2.18
C ASN A 529 13.19 -82.99 -3.22
N SER A 530 12.66 -84.19 -3.45
CA SER A 530 11.51 -84.37 -4.34
C SER A 530 10.29 -83.59 -3.84
N LYS A 531 10.00 -83.65 -2.53
CA LYS A 531 8.90 -82.90 -1.92
C LYS A 531 9.10 -81.38 -2.06
N LEU A 532 10.34 -80.92 -1.88
CA LEU A 532 10.74 -79.52 -2.07
C LEU A 532 10.46 -79.00 -3.48
N ILE A 533 10.78 -79.80 -4.49
CA ILE A 533 10.55 -79.48 -5.90
C ILE A 533 9.05 -79.42 -6.20
N ASP A 534 8.29 -80.36 -5.66
CA ASP A 534 6.82 -80.38 -5.80
C ASP A 534 6.17 -79.16 -5.12
N ASP A 535 6.64 -78.79 -3.93
CA ASP A 535 6.19 -77.58 -3.23
C ASP A 535 6.47 -76.33 -4.08
N LEU A 536 7.66 -76.19 -4.66
CA LEU A 536 8.04 -75.06 -5.53
C LEU A 536 7.16 -74.99 -6.80
N LEU A 537 6.86 -76.14 -7.42
CA LEU A 537 5.96 -76.22 -8.57
C LEU A 537 4.54 -75.79 -8.21
N ASN A 538 4.03 -76.22 -7.04
CA ASN A 538 2.71 -75.84 -6.57
C ASN A 538 2.60 -74.33 -6.34
N VAL A 539 3.65 -73.69 -5.78
CA VAL A 539 3.72 -72.22 -5.66
C VAL A 539 3.71 -71.56 -7.05
N SER A 540 4.52 -72.03 -7.99
CA SER A 540 4.56 -71.47 -9.36
C SER A 540 3.23 -71.64 -10.12
N ARG A 541 2.51 -72.74 -9.90
CA ARG A 541 1.18 -72.97 -10.50
C ARG A 541 0.11 -72.08 -9.86
N LEU A 542 0.20 -71.85 -8.56
CA LEU A 542 -0.67 -70.94 -7.83
C LEU A 542 -0.53 -69.50 -8.35
N GLU A 543 0.70 -69.01 -8.55
CA GLU A 543 0.96 -67.66 -9.09
C GLU A 543 0.39 -67.46 -10.50
N ARG A 544 0.33 -68.54 -11.28
CA ARG A 544 -0.29 -68.55 -12.62
C ARG A 544 -1.81 -68.75 -12.59
N GLY A 545 -2.41 -68.91 -11.41
CA GLY A 545 -3.84 -69.26 -11.28
C GLY A 545 -4.19 -70.62 -11.88
N MET A 546 -3.20 -71.48 -12.14
CA MET A 546 -3.37 -72.80 -12.79
C MET A 546 -3.61 -73.93 -11.79
N LEU A 547 -3.51 -73.64 -10.49
CA LEU A 547 -3.74 -74.64 -9.44
C LEU A 547 -5.25 -74.80 -9.20
N THR A 548 -5.78 -75.99 -9.49
CA THR A 548 -7.18 -76.33 -9.29
C THR A 548 -7.36 -77.34 -8.16
N ALA A 549 -8.54 -77.39 -7.56
CA ALA A 549 -8.92 -78.37 -6.55
C ALA A 549 -10.12 -79.19 -7.05
N ASP A 550 -10.03 -80.51 -6.95
CA ASP A 550 -11.10 -81.43 -7.34
C ASP A 550 -12.01 -81.73 -6.14
N ILE A 551 -12.96 -80.83 -5.89
CA ILE A 551 -13.82 -80.88 -4.70
C ILE A 551 -14.83 -82.03 -4.82
N LYS A 552 -14.70 -83.02 -3.94
CA LYS A 552 -15.60 -84.17 -3.85
C LYS A 552 -16.13 -84.34 -2.43
N ASN A 553 -17.21 -85.11 -2.31
CA ASN A 553 -17.69 -85.54 -1.01
C ASN A 553 -16.80 -86.67 -0.49
N VAL A 554 -16.00 -86.39 0.55
CA VAL A 554 -14.98 -87.29 1.06
C VAL A 554 -15.10 -87.48 2.57
N GLN A 555 -14.76 -88.68 3.05
CA GLN A 555 -14.81 -89.03 4.46
C GLN A 555 -13.52 -88.56 5.16
N ILE A 556 -13.62 -87.60 6.09
CA ILE A 556 -12.44 -86.99 6.73
C ILE A 556 -11.58 -88.00 7.49
N ARG A 557 -12.21 -89.06 8.04
CA ARG A 557 -11.51 -90.13 8.74
C ARG A 557 -10.52 -90.87 7.83
N LYS A 558 -10.90 -91.17 6.57
CA LYS A 558 -10.00 -91.81 5.60
C LYS A 558 -8.79 -90.94 5.28
N ILE A 559 -9.03 -89.63 5.12
CA ILE A 559 -7.97 -88.64 4.88
C ILE A 559 -7.02 -88.60 6.08
N LEU A 560 -7.56 -88.54 7.30
CA LEU A 560 -6.79 -88.52 8.54
C LEU A 560 -5.97 -89.79 8.73
N GLU A 561 -6.54 -90.96 8.48
CA GLU A 561 -5.85 -92.26 8.59
C GLU A 561 -4.65 -92.34 7.64
N ILE A 562 -4.83 -91.92 6.38
CA ILE A 562 -3.76 -91.89 5.38
C ILE A 562 -2.69 -90.87 5.73
N ALA A 563 -3.09 -89.67 6.19
CA ALA A 563 -2.16 -88.63 6.61
C ALA A 563 -1.34 -89.03 7.85
N LEU A 564 -1.95 -89.75 8.79
CA LEU A 564 -1.33 -90.11 10.07
C LEU A 564 -0.47 -91.38 9.98
N SER A 565 -0.84 -92.36 9.16
CA SER A 565 -0.16 -93.66 9.02
C SER A 565 1.38 -93.55 8.93
N PRO A 566 1.98 -92.77 8.00
CA PRO A 566 3.43 -92.66 7.88
C PRO A 566 4.08 -91.94 9.08
N LEU A 567 3.33 -91.11 9.81
CA LEU A 567 3.83 -90.32 10.94
C LEU A 567 3.84 -91.09 12.26
N MET A 568 3.14 -92.23 12.35
CA MET A 568 3.13 -93.08 13.56
C MET A 568 4.53 -93.58 13.93
N LYS A 569 5.35 -93.93 12.93
CA LYS A 569 6.74 -94.35 13.14
C LYS A 569 7.59 -93.21 13.68
N MET A 570 7.49 -92.03 13.07
CA MET A 570 8.20 -90.82 13.50
C MET A 570 7.84 -90.42 14.94
N ALA A 571 6.55 -90.48 15.30
CA ALA A 571 6.10 -90.19 16.67
C ALA A 571 6.71 -91.19 17.67
N LYS A 572 6.72 -92.48 17.35
CA LYS A 572 7.32 -93.53 18.19
C LYS A 572 8.82 -93.36 18.38
N GLU A 573 9.56 -93.06 17.31
CA GLU A 573 11.02 -92.84 17.35
C GLU A 573 11.38 -91.59 18.16
N LYS A 574 10.54 -90.54 18.10
CA LYS A 574 10.71 -89.32 18.89
C LYS A 574 10.19 -89.44 20.34
N GLY A 575 9.51 -90.53 20.67
CA GLY A 575 8.88 -90.73 21.99
C GLY A 575 7.63 -89.88 22.24
N VAL A 576 6.90 -89.47 21.19
CA VAL A 576 5.67 -88.67 21.27
C VAL A 576 4.44 -89.58 21.20
N THR A 577 3.48 -89.39 22.10
CA THR A 577 2.22 -90.17 22.12
C THR A 577 1.13 -89.46 21.31
N ILE A 578 0.50 -90.15 20.34
CA ILE A 578 -0.61 -89.60 19.56
C ILE A 578 -1.95 -89.95 20.24
N LYS A 579 -2.67 -88.95 20.73
CA LYS A 579 -4.01 -89.10 21.30
C LYS A 579 -5.07 -88.80 20.24
N LYS A 580 -6.04 -89.69 20.09
CA LYS A 580 -7.15 -89.56 19.13
C LYS A 580 -8.44 -89.32 19.91
N GLU A 581 -8.95 -88.09 19.85
CA GLU A 581 -10.13 -87.65 20.59
C GLU A 581 -11.25 -87.29 19.62
N TYR A 582 -11.83 -88.31 18.99
CA TYR A 582 -12.97 -88.14 18.10
C TYR A 582 -13.85 -89.40 18.06
N PRO A 583 -15.18 -89.24 17.90
CA PRO A 583 -16.13 -90.36 17.91
C PRO A 583 -15.97 -91.29 16.69
N GLU A 584 -16.51 -92.51 16.78
CA GLU A 584 -16.58 -93.47 15.65
C GLU A 584 -17.49 -93.02 14.49
N GLU A 585 -18.21 -91.92 14.66
CA GLU A 585 -19.11 -91.37 13.66
C GLU A 585 -18.34 -90.91 12.39
N ASN A 586 -18.91 -91.18 11.21
CA ASN A 586 -18.33 -90.80 9.93
C ASN A 586 -18.70 -89.35 9.57
N PHE A 587 -17.72 -88.44 9.61
CA PHE A 587 -17.89 -87.08 9.09
C PHE A 587 -17.51 -87.01 7.60
N TYR A 588 -18.33 -86.30 6.84
CA TYR A 588 -18.15 -86.05 5.42
C TYR A 588 -17.94 -84.56 5.16
N ILE A 589 -16.98 -84.24 4.29
CA ILE A 589 -16.57 -82.88 3.94
C ILE A 589 -16.55 -82.71 2.41
N LEU A 590 -16.75 -81.48 1.94
CA LEU A 590 -16.53 -81.11 0.54
C LEU A 590 -15.08 -80.66 0.37
N ALA A 591 -14.23 -81.55 -0.14
CA ALA A 591 -12.81 -81.31 -0.27
C ALA A 591 -12.16 -82.16 -1.38
N ASP A 592 -11.03 -81.69 -1.88
CA ASP A 592 -10.06 -82.45 -2.64
C ASP A 592 -9.32 -83.41 -1.69
N PHE A 593 -9.40 -84.70 -2.00
CA PHE A 593 -8.88 -85.76 -1.15
C PHE A 593 -7.37 -85.64 -0.95
N ASP A 594 -6.60 -85.53 -2.02
CA ASP A 594 -5.14 -85.56 -1.99
C ASP A 594 -4.58 -84.30 -1.33
N LYS A 595 -5.13 -83.13 -1.66
CA LYS A 595 -4.73 -81.86 -1.02
C LYS A 595 -5.07 -81.84 0.45
N SER A 596 -6.20 -82.43 0.85
CA SER A 596 -6.58 -82.52 2.26
C SER A 596 -5.69 -83.47 3.05
N VAL A 597 -5.27 -84.60 2.46
CA VAL A 597 -4.24 -85.47 3.05
C VAL A 597 -2.95 -84.66 3.28
N GLU A 598 -2.57 -83.83 2.32
CA GLU A 598 -1.36 -83.02 2.40
C GLU A 598 -1.43 -81.92 3.46
N ILE A 599 -2.55 -81.17 3.53
CA ILE A 599 -2.82 -80.18 4.58
C ILE A 599 -2.66 -80.84 5.95
N ILE A 600 -3.41 -81.93 6.19
CA ILE A 600 -3.45 -82.59 7.49
C ILE A 600 -2.08 -83.17 7.85
N ARG A 601 -1.41 -83.83 6.90
CA ARG A 601 -0.07 -84.39 7.10
C ARG A 601 0.95 -83.32 7.44
N ASN A 602 0.92 -82.16 6.79
CA ASN A 602 1.86 -81.06 7.07
C ASN A 602 1.64 -80.49 8.49
N ILE A 603 0.38 -80.37 8.93
CA ILE A 603 0.05 -79.89 10.27
C ILE A 603 0.46 -80.89 11.36
N ILE A 604 0.13 -82.18 11.20
CA ILE A 604 0.51 -83.22 12.16
C ILE A 604 2.04 -83.41 12.20
N HIS A 605 2.71 -83.37 11.04
CA HIS A 605 4.16 -83.47 10.97
C HIS A 605 4.83 -82.32 11.74
N ASN A 606 4.33 -81.09 11.61
CA ASN A 606 4.83 -79.96 12.38
C ASN A 606 4.57 -80.15 13.88
N ALA A 607 3.36 -80.54 14.27
CA ALA A 607 3.02 -80.84 15.66
C ALA A 607 4.00 -81.85 16.27
N ILE A 608 4.22 -83.01 15.64
CA ILE A 608 5.20 -84.01 16.10
C ILE A 608 6.62 -83.43 16.11
N GLY A 609 6.98 -82.62 15.12
CA GLY A 609 8.29 -81.98 14.98
C GLY A 609 8.65 -81.02 16.12
N PHE A 610 7.67 -80.31 16.70
CA PHE A 610 7.87 -79.33 17.77
C PHE A 610 7.56 -79.84 19.18
N THR A 611 6.81 -80.95 19.33
CA THR A 611 6.57 -81.59 20.64
C THR A 611 7.84 -82.23 21.22
N LYS A 612 8.05 -82.09 22.53
CA LYS A 612 9.17 -82.71 23.27
C LYS A 612 8.97 -84.24 23.42
N PRO A 613 10.05 -85.03 23.58
CA PRO A 613 9.92 -86.46 23.91
C PRO A 613 9.09 -86.65 25.20
N SER A 614 8.30 -87.73 25.26
CA SER A 614 7.39 -88.08 26.37
C SER A 614 6.13 -87.22 26.53
N SER A 615 5.88 -86.29 25.61
CA SER A 615 4.64 -85.50 25.54
C SER A 615 3.62 -86.07 24.54
N SER A 616 2.42 -85.50 24.49
CA SER A 616 1.37 -85.90 23.55
C SER A 616 1.06 -84.90 22.44
N VAL A 617 0.61 -85.40 21.30
CA VAL A 617 -0.09 -84.63 20.26
C VAL A 617 -1.52 -85.14 20.21
N THR A 618 -2.48 -84.26 20.44
CA THR A 618 -3.91 -84.58 20.48
C THR A 618 -4.56 -84.17 19.17
N ILE A 619 -5.23 -85.11 18.53
CA ILE A 619 -6.00 -84.90 17.30
C ILE A 619 -7.47 -85.07 17.64
N SER A 620 -8.26 -84.02 17.39
CA SER A 620 -9.70 -84.02 17.67
C SER A 620 -10.51 -83.61 16.45
N LEU A 621 -11.72 -84.14 16.34
CA LEU A 621 -12.69 -83.79 15.29
C LEU A 621 -14.00 -83.38 15.96
N HIS A 622 -14.49 -82.19 15.64
CA HIS A 622 -15.78 -81.71 16.13
C HIS A 622 -16.58 -81.01 15.03
N LYS A 623 -17.91 -81.01 15.19
CA LYS A 623 -18.84 -80.26 14.33
C LYS A 623 -18.97 -78.85 14.91
N ASP A 624 -18.70 -77.81 14.11
CA ASP A 624 -18.99 -76.42 14.48
C ASP A 624 -19.95 -75.80 13.46
N ARG A 625 -21.22 -75.65 13.86
CA ARG A 625 -22.32 -75.11 13.04
C ARG A 625 -22.41 -75.74 11.63
N LYS A 626 -21.76 -75.13 10.64
CA LYS A 626 -21.78 -75.49 9.21
C LYS A 626 -20.47 -76.12 8.70
N ASP A 627 -19.47 -76.29 9.54
CA ASP A 627 -18.16 -76.82 9.17
C ASP A 627 -17.79 -78.05 10.03
N VAL A 628 -16.88 -78.88 9.50
CA VAL A 628 -16.19 -79.94 10.25
C VAL A 628 -14.82 -79.38 10.61
N VAL A 629 -14.53 -79.32 11.91
CA VAL A 629 -13.30 -78.74 12.43
C VAL A 629 -12.39 -79.84 12.92
N MET A 630 -11.19 -79.86 12.38
CA MET A 630 -10.09 -80.69 12.86
C MET A 630 -9.14 -79.84 13.67
N SER A 631 -8.87 -80.24 14.92
CA SER A 631 -7.83 -79.63 15.75
C SER A 631 -6.65 -80.57 15.92
N VAL A 632 -5.44 -80.02 15.81
CA VAL A 632 -4.19 -80.70 16.13
C VAL A 632 -3.47 -79.86 17.18
N GLN A 633 -3.39 -80.39 18.39
CA GLN A 633 -2.74 -79.75 19.53
C GLN A 633 -1.40 -80.42 19.81
N ASP A 634 -0.34 -79.62 19.90
CA ASP A 634 0.98 -80.02 20.35
C ASP A 634 1.34 -79.42 21.72
N GLU A 635 2.23 -80.10 22.43
CA GLU A 635 2.83 -79.65 23.70
C GLU A 635 4.27 -79.14 23.47
N GLY A 636 4.46 -78.37 22.39
CA GLY A 636 5.75 -77.82 21.99
C GLY A 636 6.10 -76.46 22.63
N GLU A 637 7.09 -75.77 22.08
CA GLU A 637 7.54 -74.45 22.56
C GLU A 637 6.59 -73.30 22.15
N GLY A 638 5.54 -73.58 21.38
CA GLY A 638 4.65 -72.57 20.82
C GLY A 638 5.32 -71.68 19.77
N ILE A 639 4.57 -70.72 19.23
CA ILE A 639 5.04 -69.81 18.16
C ILE A 639 5.25 -68.41 18.72
N THR A 640 6.46 -67.86 18.54
CA THR A 640 6.80 -66.50 19.01
C THR A 640 5.96 -65.42 18.31
N PRO A 641 5.64 -64.28 18.97
CA PRO A 641 4.80 -63.21 18.40
C PRO A 641 5.29 -62.67 17.04
N GLU A 642 6.60 -62.61 16.83
CA GLU A 642 7.21 -62.21 15.55
C GLU A 642 6.87 -63.19 14.41
N ASN A 643 6.83 -64.49 14.73
CA ASN A 643 6.58 -65.55 13.76
C ASN A 643 5.08 -65.72 13.45
N GLN A 644 4.19 -65.34 14.37
CA GLN A 644 2.73 -65.49 14.20
C GLN A 644 2.19 -64.70 12.99
N LYS A 645 2.68 -63.48 12.74
CA LYS A 645 2.24 -62.61 11.62
C LYS A 645 2.64 -63.14 10.24
N THR A 646 3.62 -64.02 10.18
CA THR A 646 4.25 -64.49 8.94
C THR A 646 4.14 -66.00 8.76
N LEU A 647 3.40 -66.68 9.65
CA LEU A 647 3.32 -68.15 9.72
C LEU A 647 2.83 -68.78 8.42
N PHE A 648 1.91 -68.11 7.73
CA PHE A 648 1.37 -68.51 6.43
C PHE A 648 1.87 -67.62 5.29
N ALA A 649 2.92 -66.82 5.49
CA ALA A 649 3.46 -65.94 4.46
C ALA A 649 4.55 -66.63 3.62
N LYS A 650 4.65 -66.25 2.35
CA LYS A 650 5.62 -66.82 1.38
C LYS A 650 7.09 -66.51 1.75
N GLU A 651 7.34 -65.38 2.41
CA GLU A 651 8.66 -64.72 2.46
C GLU A 651 9.62 -65.27 3.53
N LYS A 652 9.15 -66.07 4.50
CA LYS A 652 10.01 -66.59 5.59
C LYS A 652 10.85 -67.83 5.23
N VAL A 653 10.73 -68.31 3.99
CA VAL A 653 11.33 -69.57 3.55
C VAL A 653 12.73 -69.40 2.93
N LEU A 654 13.02 -68.24 2.34
CA LEU A 654 14.21 -68.06 1.51
C LEU A 654 15.39 -67.38 2.22
N GLY A 655 15.36 -67.18 3.55
CA GLY A 655 16.33 -66.28 4.20
C GLY A 655 16.67 -66.48 5.68
N GLY A 656 16.42 -67.63 6.32
CA GLY A 656 16.73 -67.77 7.76
C GLY A 656 17.21 -69.16 8.19
N LYS A 657 18.23 -69.21 9.06
CA LYS A 657 18.69 -70.42 9.76
C LYS A 657 17.55 -71.01 10.62
N VAL A 658 16.67 -71.80 10.02
CA VAL A 658 15.73 -72.63 10.77
C VAL A 658 16.38 -74.00 10.99
N LYS A 659 16.85 -74.22 12.22
CA LYS A 659 17.17 -75.55 12.73
C LYS A 659 15.85 -76.32 12.89
N ALA A 660 15.84 -77.55 12.38
CA ALA A 660 14.80 -78.58 12.48
C ALA A 660 13.58 -78.44 11.55
N ALA A 661 13.36 -79.52 10.79
CA ALA A 661 12.13 -79.94 10.08
C ALA A 661 11.52 -79.00 9.01
N GLY A 662 11.87 -79.25 7.74
CA GLY A 662 11.06 -78.84 6.58
C GLY A 662 11.56 -77.61 5.81
N ALA A 663 11.05 -77.45 4.59
CA ALA A 663 11.39 -76.37 3.67
C ALA A 663 10.61 -75.06 3.90
N GLY A 664 9.83 -74.96 4.97
CA GLY A 664 9.01 -73.79 5.29
C GLY A 664 7.82 -73.50 4.34
N LEU A 665 7.72 -74.15 3.17
CA LEU A 665 6.60 -73.99 2.23
C LEU A 665 5.33 -74.74 2.66
N GLY A 666 5.43 -75.74 3.54
CA GLY A 666 4.32 -76.64 3.86
C GLY A 666 3.11 -75.98 4.53
N LEU A 667 3.32 -74.98 5.40
CA LEU A 667 2.21 -74.22 6.01
C LEU A 667 1.59 -73.22 5.04
N TYR A 668 2.41 -72.57 4.21
CA TYR A 668 1.93 -71.72 3.12
C TYR A 668 1.02 -72.51 2.16
N LEU A 669 1.50 -73.67 1.68
CA LEU A 669 0.71 -74.54 0.80
C LEU A 669 -0.54 -75.10 1.49
N ALA A 670 -0.46 -75.48 2.78
CA ALA A 670 -1.64 -75.89 3.53
C ALA A 670 -2.72 -74.79 3.57
N LYS A 671 -2.31 -73.52 3.79
CA LYS A 671 -3.19 -72.35 3.74
C LYS A 671 -3.79 -72.14 2.34
N GLN A 672 -2.98 -72.21 1.30
CA GLN A 672 -3.45 -72.04 -0.08
C GLN A 672 -4.40 -73.16 -0.51
N PHE A 673 -4.09 -74.41 -0.17
CA PHE A 673 -4.96 -75.55 -0.48
C PHE A 673 -6.29 -75.49 0.27
N ILE A 674 -6.33 -75.06 1.53
CA ILE A 674 -7.61 -74.93 2.24
C ILE A 674 -8.44 -73.76 1.71
N ASP A 675 -7.80 -72.64 1.33
CA ASP A 675 -8.47 -71.48 0.75
C ASP A 675 -9.03 -71.79 -0.65
N LEU A 676 -8.28 -72.53 -1.49
CA LEU A 676 -8.75 -73.03 -2.80
C LEU A 676 -10.01 -73.89 -2.70
N GLN A 677 -10.17 -74.59 -1.59
CA GLN A 677 -11.33 -75.45 -1.31
C GLN A 677 -12.44 -74.68 -0.55
N GLY A 678 -12.23 -73.40 -0.26
CA GLY A 678 -13.17 -72.53 0.44
C GLY A 678 -13.30 -72.80 1.94
N GLY A 679 -12.37 -73.55 2.53
CA GLY A 679 -12.26 -73.77 3.97
C GLY A 679 -11.43 -72.68 4.66
N LYS A 680 -11.03 -72.91 5.91
CA LYS A 680 -10.15 -71.99 6.67
C LYS A 680 -9.14 -72.77 7.52
N ILE A 681 -8.00 -72.16 7.81
CA ILE A 681 -7.05 -72.67 8.80
C ILE A 681 -6.64 -71.53 9.73
N ASN A 682 -6.66 -71.80 11.03
CA ASN A 682 -6.28 -70.90 12.12
C ASN A 682 -5.40 -71.65 13.13
N PHE A 683 -4.84 -70.92 14.10
CA PHE A 683 -4.10 -71.51 15.20
C PHE A 683 -4.22 -70.65 16.46
N ASP A 684 -4.14 -71.29 17.62
CA ASP A 684 -3.94 -70.65 18.91
C ASP A 684 -2.63 -71.15 19.51
N THR A 685 -1.84 -70.26 20.09
CA THR A 685 -0.53 -70.63 20.65
C THR A 685 -0.14 -69.73 21.80
N LYS A 686 0.55 -70.32 22.77
CA LYS A 686 1.22 -69.61 23.85
C LYS A 686 2.68 -70.06 23.90
N PRO A 687 3.65 -69.12 23.88
CA PRO A 687 5.06 -69.48 24.00
C PRO A 687 5.32 -70.31 25.26
N GLY A 688 5.93 -71.48 25.09
CA GLY A 688 6.24 -72.44 26.17
C GLY A 688 5.14 -73.46 26.50
N GLU A 689 3.91 -73.28 25.99
CA GLU A 689 2.75 -74.15 26.30
C GLU A 689 2.20 -74.91 25.07
N GLY A 690 2.73 -74.66 23.87
CA GLY A 690 2.38 -75.38 22.64
C GLY A 690 1.50 -74.60 21.64
N THR A 691 1.04 -75.29 20.61
CA THR A 691 0.17 -74.74 19.55
C THR A 691 -1.00 -75.68 19.25
N THR A 692 -2.17 -75.10 19.01
CA THR A 692 -3.34 -75.80 18.47
C THR A 692 -3.66 -75.23 17.10
N PHE A 693 -3.58 -76.05 16.05
CA PHE A 693 -4.05 -75.70 14.72
C PHE A 693 -5.50 -76.15 14.53
N TYR A 694 -6.33 -75.28 13.94
CA TYR A 694 -7.73 -75.54 13.60
C TYR A 694 -7.91 -75.49 12.09
N ILE A 695 -8.40 -76.58 11.50
CA ILE A 695 -8.70 -76.69 10.07
C ILE A 695 -10.21 -76.83 9.91
N TYR A 696 -10.82 -75.87 9.24
CA TYR A 696 -12.25 -75.79 8.98
C TYR A 696 -12.53 -76.26 7.56
N PHE A 697 -13.15 -77.43 7.45
CA PHE A 697 -13.65 -77.97 6.19
C PHE A 697 -15.14 -77.69 6.06
N LYS A 698 -15.58 -77.28 4.86
CA LYS A 698 -17.01 -77.09 4.60
C LYS A 698 -17.75 -78.41 4.71
N LYS A 699 -18.82 -78.41 5.49
CA LYS A 699 -19.73 -79.54 5.59
C LYS A 699 -20.53 -79.66 4.29
N LYS A 700 -20.96 -80.90 4.02
CA LYS A 700 -22.08 -81.19 3.13
C LYS A 700 -23.31 -80.34 3.44
#